data_AF-A0A399F8V5-F1
#
_entry.id   AF-A0A399F8V5-F1
#
_cell.length_a   1.000
_cell.length_b   1.000
_cell.length_c   1.000
_cell.angle_alpha   90.00
_cell.angle_beta   90.00
_cell.angle_gamma   90.00
#
_symmetry.space_group_name_H-M   'P 1'
#
loop_
_entity.id
_entity.type
_entity.pdbx_description
1 polymer ?
#
loop_
_entity_poly.entity_id
_entity_poly.type
_entity_poly.pdbx_seq_one_letter_code
_entity_poly.pdbx_strand_id
1 'polypeptide(L)'
;MPSPDTLREAQDPRCKPERLRRLASLTEEVRRAVAANPNTPAEVLVRLAVRFPQEVLQNPVLDLLLLVNPNWLAEIPAFARNRLLAQPSVPVGFLRWAAGNGDLAALQSLAQNPSTPPELLEPLLTSPLPGVAEAARLHLSLETCPYQTALWWLEADADPLQLRQLALVGLIPGWLMPRLVREPDPTLREYLAASGQTPPELLEALLLDENEEVRRAAQANPATPREALERFTRLELGEPAEVPLELLARGHPWARTLVARYPYTPPGLLEQLSGDEDWRVRAAAAANPGLEPGKLLGLAGDSDPDVRLATAANPRTPAEALERLASDENERVRAAAAANRSLPVRVLELLSRAEAQDAALPSQELGRMAALSEWARRIAAGHPNAPAETLERCHADSDWHTRLAVARNPNAAPPLLAALAADPDPDVRQAVARHPNTPRPWLERLATDDQPDVRAQILVNPALPEALMVRLATDDHWKVRQAVAAHPFAPPEVLIRLATDPDPDVRQAVADHPNVPEAALEPLFSGWFAGLETELSLLELYRRAKRLAPELPPHLLSQLAAGSEWARRLAARHPNTLGRDLERLAGDEDWRVRQAVAENPRIRSGVLEALATDPDADVRKAVARHPQVSAASLALLAQDEHLEVRLLVAARLEAPLEALAWLAGDDDEAVRQAARANPSLPVGILDAYRRAEAFDATLDLGFLAELAGRGLYARALAAQNPATPQALLAQLCQDAEWRVRQAVALNPCLPRESLEGLASDPDRDVRQAVARHPGAWGGLLARLLADPDEGVQLAALQHPRLDADTLAHYREQLLVAASRSRFLLNRAVALASPQLPLFELTKVRHRAAPEWLVRLALARNPKTPPEVLAELAQDGNRWVRTEAEKGLKAKGDGPA
;
A
#
# COMPACT_ATOMS: atom_id res chain seq x y z
N MET A 1 -55.05 33.02 -21.21
CA MET A 1 -55.71 33.99 -20.32
C MET A 1 -57.02 33.38 -19.85
N PRO A 2 -57.23 33.12 -18.55
CA PRO A 2 -58.54 32.69 -18.07
C PRO A 2 -59.58 33.78 -18.36
N SER A 3 -60.84 33.42 -18.61
CA SER A 3 -61.87 34.45 -18.67
C SER A 3 -61.98 35.09 -17.27
N PRO A 4 -62.07 36.42 -17.14
CA PRO A 4 -62.26 37.10 -15.85
C PRO A 4 -63.42 36.51 -15.04
N ASP A 5 -64.42 35.97 -15.75
CA ASP A 5 -65.59 35.31 -15.18
C ASP A 5 -65.24 34.00 -14.47
N THR A 6 -64.31 33.19 -15.01
CA THR A 6 -63.91 31.91 -14.38
C THR A 6 -63.12 32.09 -13.09
N LEU A 7 -62.28 33.13 -13.00
CA LEU A 7 -61.57 33.47 -11.77
C LEU A 7 -62.51 34.03 -10.71
N ARG A 8 -63.45 34.92 -11.10
CA ARG A 8 -64.50 35.41 -10.22
C ARG A 8 -65.40 34.29 -9.71
N GLU A 9 -65.75 33.33 -10.57
CA GLU A 9 -66.54 32.16 -10.21
C GLU A 9 -65.81 31.28 -9.18
N ALA A 10 -64.49 31.07 -9.35
CA ALA A 10 -63.67 30.34 -8.38
C ALA A 10 -63.56 31.06 -7.02
N GLN A 11 -63.67 32.40 -7.00
CA GLN A 11 -63.63 33.21 -5.77
C GLN A 11 -65.00 33.35 -5.08
N ASP A 12 -66.13 33.10 -5.77
CA ASP A 12 -67.47 33.24 -5.19
C ASP A 12 -67.70 32.16 -4.11
N PRO A 13 -67.90 32.54 -2.82
CA PRO A 13 -68.15 31.59 -1.73
C PRO A 13 -69.45 30.78 -1.90
N ARG A 14 -70.33 31.14 -2.85
CA ARG A 14 -71.56 30.41 -3.18
C ARG A 14 -71.38 29.44 -4.34
N CYS A 15 -70.18 29.37 -4.94
CA CYS A 15 -69.90 28.43 -6.01
C CYS A 15 -70.13 26.99 -5.55
N LYS A 16 -70.85 26.21 -6.35
CA LYS A 16 -71.20 24.83 -5.98
C LYS A 16 -69.96 23.91 -6.03
N PRO A 17 -69.87 22.91 -5.15
CA PRO A 17 -68.75 21.96 -5.12
C PRO A 17 -68.48 21.25 -6.46
N GLU A 18 -69.52 20.89 -7.23
CA GLU A 18 -69.38 20.26 -8.56
C GLU A 18 -68.69 21.18 -9.57
N ARG A 19 -68.90 22.49 -9.44
CA ARG A 19 -68.30 23.48 -10.32
C ARG A 19 -66.84 23.71 -9.94
N LEU A 20 -66.53 23.79 -8.65
CA LEU A 20 -65.16 23.90 -8.15
C LEU A 20 -64.29 22.70 -8.58
N ARG A 21 -64.84 21.48 -8.64
CA ARG A 21 -64.13 20.30 -9.20
C ARG A 21 -63.65 20.52 -10.64
N ARG A 22 -64.47 21.18 -11.47
CA ARG A 22 -64.14 21.48 -12.87
C ARG A 22 -63.16 22.64 -12.99
N LEU A 23 -63.24 23.63 -12.09
CA LEU A 23 -62.31 24.77 -12.07
C LEU A 23 -60.91 24.35 -11.59
N ALA A 24 -60.81 23.31 -10.76
CA ALA A 24 -59.54 22.78 -10.22
C ALA A 24 -58.58 22.15 -11.25
N SER A 25 -58.99 22.01 -12.52
CA SER A 25 -58.12 21.55 -13.62
C SER A 25 -57.64 22.67 -14.55
N LEU A 26 -58.06 23.92 -14.30
CA LEU A 26 -57.72 25.08 -15.13
C LEU A 26 -56.36 25.68 -14.76
N THR A 27 -56.15 26.94 -15.11
CA THR A 27 -54.90 27.70 -14.89
C THR A 27 -54.48 27.76 -13.43
N GLU A 28 -53.19 28.05 -13.18
CA GLU A 28 -52.62 28.08 -11.83
C GLU A 28 -53.32 29.10 -10.92
N GLU A 29 -53.67 30.27 -11.47
CA GLU A 29 -54.43 31.32 -10.76
C GLU A 29 -55.83 30.85 -10.33
N VAL A 30 -56.52 30.09 -11.18
CA VAL A 30 -57.87 29.57 -10.90
C VAL A 30 -57.78 28.46 -9.86
N ARG A 31 -56.77 27.58 -9.97
CA ARG A 31 -56.56 26.52 -8.97
C ARG A 31 -56.23 27.08 -7.59
N ARG A 32 -55.46 28.18 -7.52
CA ARG A 32 -55.21 28.90 -6.26
C ARG A 32 -56.52 29.43 -5.66
N ALA A 33 -57.35 30.10 -6.47
CA ALA A 33 -58.65 30.59 -6.03
C ALA A 33 -59.59 29.47 -5.57
N VAL A 34 -59.59 28.33 -6.27
CA VAL A 34 -60.33 27.13 -5.84
C VAL A 34 -59.79 26.62 -4.50
N ALA A 35 -58.47 26.52 -4.29
CA ALA A 35 -57.90 26.06 -3.03
C ALA A 35 -58.35 26.90 -1.82
N ALA A 36 -58.57 28.21 -2.00
CA ALA A 36 -59.04 29.13 -0.97
C ALA A 36 -60.57 29.18 -0.79
N ASN A 37 -61.36 28.57 -1.69
CA ASN A 37 -62.82 28.68 -1.65
C ASN A 37 -63.44 27.76 -0.57
N PRO A 38 -64.32 28.27 0.32
CA PRO A 38 -64.90 27.52 1.44
C PRO A 38 -65.84 26.36 1.04
N ASN A 39 -66.33 26.31 -0.22
CA ASN A 39 -67.15 25.19 -0.70
C ASN A 39 -66.33 24.11 -1.42
N THR A 40 -65.00 24.16 -1.34
CA THR A 40 -64.14 23.23 -2.07
C THR A 40 -64.21 21.83 -1.45
N PRO A 41 -64.52 20.78 -2.24
CA PRO A 41 -64.55 19.41 -1.74
C PRO A 41 -63.20 18.95 -1.18
N ALA A 42 -63.23 18.09 -0.15
CA ALA A 42 -62.04 17.56 0.50
C ALA A 42 -61.08 16.87 -0.50
N GLU A 43 -61.60 16.08 -1.44
CA GLU A 43 -60.78 15.39 -2.45
C GLU A 43 -60.04 16.36 -3.39
N VAL A 44 -60.62 17.55 -3.62
CA VAL A 44 -60.00 18.60 -4.43
C VAL A 44 -58.92 19.31 -3.61
N LEU A 45 -59.18 19.59 -2.33
CA LEU A 45 -58.19 20.18 -1.42
C LEU A 45 -56.95 19.30 -1.27
N VAL A 46 -57.11 17.97 -1.11
CA VAL A 46 -55.98 17.03 -1.06
C VAL A 46 -55.12 17.11 -2.32
N ARG A 47 -55.74 17.19 -3.49
CA ARG A 47 -55.04 17.31 -4.78
C ARG A 47 -54.30 18.64 -4.91
N LEU A 48 -54.88 19.72 -4.41
CA LEU A 48 -54.32 21.07 -4.48
C LEU A 48 -53.27 21.33 -3.39
N ALA A 49 -53.31 20.61 -2.27
CA ALA A 49 -52.36 20.74 -1.15
C ALA A 49 -50.89 20.58 -1.56
N VAL A 50 -50.60 19.84 -2.63
CA VAL A 50 -49.22 19.70 -3.14
C VAL A 50 -48.66 21.02 -3.67
N ARG A 51 -49.51 21.84 -4.30
CA ARG A 51 -49.11 23.05 -5.04
C ARG A 51 -49.55 24.35 -4.36
N PHE A 52 -50.61 24.29 -3.56
CA PHE A 52 -51.20 25.41 -2.84
C PHE A 52 -51.45 25.03 -1.36
N PRO A 53 -50.42 24.54 -0.64
CA PRO A 53 -50.59 24.06 0.73
C PRO A 53 -51.06 25.15 1.69
N GLN A 54 -50.63 26.41 1.49
CA GLN A 54 -51.03 27.53 2.33
C GLN A 54 -52.51 27.86 2.17
N GLU A 55 -52.99 27.92 0.92
CA GLU A 55 -54.40 28.18 0.62
C GLU A 55 -55.31 27.07 1.16
N VAL A 56 -54.84 25.81 1.15
CA VAL A 56 -55.57 24.68 1.75
C VAL A 56 -55.61 24.78 3.27
N LEU A 57 -54.50 25.13 3.93
CA LEU A 57 -54.46 25.29 5.39
C LEU A 57 -55.31 26.47 5.89
N GLN A 58 -55.43 27.52 5.09
CA GLN A 58 -56.25 28.69 5.39
C GLN A 58 -57.70 28.54 4.93
N ASN A 59 -58.07 27.42 4.32
CA ASN A 59 -59.41 27.23 3.82
C ASN A 59 -60.41 27.13 5.01
N PRO A 60 -61.45 27.97 5.06
CA PRO A 60 -62.42 27.96 6.17
C PRO A 60 -63.14 26.62 6.38
N VAL A 61 -63.20 25.76 5.36
CA VAL A 61 -63.85 24.44 5.45
C VAL A 61 -63.03 23.44 6.27
N LEU A 62 -61.73 23.68 6.47
CA LEU A 62 -60.82 22.72 7.08
C LEU A 62 -61.24 22.36 8.51
N ASP A 63 -61.69 23.33 9.31
CA ASP A 63 -62.16 23.08 10.67
C ASP A 63 -63.39 22.17 10.69
N LEU A 64 -64.33 22.37 9.76
CA LEU A 64 -65.50 21.51 9.61
C LEU A 64 -65.11 20.10 9.14
N LEU A 65 -64.13 19.99 8.22
CA LEU A 65 -63.62 18.69 7.78
C LEU A 65 -62.97 17.92 8.91
N LEU A 66 -62.20 18.58 9.77
CA LEU A 66 -61.52 17.96 10.92
C LEU A 66 -62.50 17.53 12.02
N LEU A 67 -63.65 18.21 12.16
CA LEU A 67 -64.73 17.76 13.04
C LEU A 67 -65.40 16.48 12.54
N VAL A 68 -65.58 16.34 11.22
CA VAL A 68 -66.19 15.15 10.60
C VAL A 68 -65.20 13.99 10.50
N ASN A 69 -63.94 14.28 10.19
CA ASN A 69 -62.86 13.31 10.06
C ASN A 69 -61.60 13.78 10.82
N PRO A 70 -61.48 13.43 12.11
CA PRO A 70 -60.29 13.77 12.91
C PRO A 70 -59.00 13.13 12.40
N ASN A 71 -59.09 12.02 11.65
CA ASN A 71 -57.95 11.28 11.10
C ASN A 71 -57.57 11.71 9.68
N TRP A 72 -58.20 12.76 9.14
CA TRP A 72 -58.00 13.21 7.75
C TRP A 72 -56.52 13.34 7.36
N LEU A 73 -55.68 13.90 8.23
CA LEU A 73 -54.26 14.07 7.96
C LEU A 73 -53.51 12.74 7.75
N ALA A 74 -53.92 11.67 8.44
CA ALA A 74 -53.32 10.34 8.29
C ALA A 74 -53.74 9.66 6.98
N GLU A 75 -54.95 9.93 6.50
CA GLU A 75 -55.57 9.30 5.32
C GLU A 75 -55.10 9.90 3.99
N ILE A 76 -54.57 11.13 3.99
CA ILE A 76 -54.11 11.79 2.77
C ILE A 76 -52.72 11.27 2.32
N PRO A 77 -52.40 11.33 1.01
CA PRO A 77 -51.12 10.86 0.50
C PRO A 77 -49.91 11.57 1.14
N ALA A 78 -48.84 10.82 1.41
CA ALA A 78 -47.65 11.29 2.12
C ALA A 78 -47.06 12.58 1.51
N PHE A 79 -47.00 12.68 0.17
CA PHE A 79 -46.46 13.88 -0.50
C PHE A 79 -47.30 15.14 -0.23
N ALA A 80 -48.63 15.03 -0.12
CA ALA A 80 -49.52 16.15 0.19
C ALA A 80 -49.44 16.49 1.68
N ARG A 81 -49.45 15.46 2.53
CA ARG A 81 -49.27 15.57 3.98
C ARG A 81 -48.00 16.31 4.35
N ASN A 82 -46.87 15.88 3.79
CA ASN A 82 -45.57 16.45 4.12
C ASN A 82 -45.42 17.89 3.62
N ARG A 83 -46.12 18.25 2.52
CA ARG A 83 -46.21 19.64 2.02
C ARG A 83 -47.01 20.55 2.95
N LEU A 84 -48.11 20.05 3.52
CA LEU A 84 -48.89 20.76 4.53
C LEU A 84 -48.11 20.92 5.83
N LEU A 85 -47.48 19.83 6.30
CA LEU A 85 -46.65 19.83 7.51
C LEU A 85 -45.45 20.77 7.42
N ALA A 86 -44.94 21.05 6.21
CA ALA A 86 -43.83 21.97 6.00
C ALA A 86 -44.25 23.46 5.99
N GLN A 87 -45.55 23.80 6.04
CA GLN A 87 -45.99 25.19 5.97
C GLN A 87 -45.86 25.91 7.32
N PRO A 88 -45.37 27.17 7.35
CA PRO A 88 -45.33 27.97 8.58
C PRO A 88 -46.70 28.15 9.25
N SER A 89 -47.78 28.16 8.46
CA SER A 89 -49.16 28.31 8.94
C SER A 89 -49.83 27.00 9.36
N VAL A 90 -49.09 25.90 9.45
CA VAL A 90 -49.68 24.60 9.81
C VAL A 90 -50.25 24.63 11.24
N PRO A 91 -51.46 24.09 11.47
CA PRO A 91 -52.00 23.96 12.82
C PRO A 91 -51.08 23.11 13.71
N VAL A 92 -50.86 23.55 14.96
CA VAL A 92 -50.03 22.81 15.94
C VAL A 92 -50.54 21.38 16.16
N GLY A 93 -51.85 21.13 16.03
CA GLY A 93 -52.43 19.79 16.08
C GLY A 93 -51.86 18.82 15.04
N PHE A 94 -51.56 19.30 13.83
CA PHE A 94 -50.96 18.47 12.78
C PHE A 94 -49.48 18.16 13.08
N LEU A 95 -48.77 19.11 13.70
CA LEU A 95 -47.40 18.88 14.16
C LEU A 95 -47.36 17.87 15.31
N ARG A 96 -48.27 17.94 16.30
CA ARG A 96 -48.39 16.90 17.34
C ARG A 96 -48.68 15.53 16.74
N TRP A 97 -49.55 15.47 15.74
CA TRP A 97 -49.81 14.22 15.02
C TRP A 97 -48.53 13.69 14.39
N ALA A 98 -47.76 14.52 13.68
CA ALA A 98 -46.53 14.11 13.03
C ALA A 98 -45.47 13.65 14.04
N ALA A 99 -45.36 14.29 15.21
CA ALA A 99 -44.45 13.86 16.27
C ALA A 99 -44.78 12.47 16.84
N GLY A 100 -46.08 12.14 16.97
CA GLY A 100 -46.52 10.87 17.55
C GLY A 100 -46.76 9.73 16.56
N ASN A 101 -47.10 10.05 15.31
CA ASN A 101 -47.60 9.08 14.31
C ASN A 101 -46.98 9.26 12.92
N GLY A 102 -46.06 10.21 12.75
CA GLY A 102 -45.45 10.52 11.45
C GLY A 102 -44.44 9.48 10.98
N ASP A 103 -44.38 9.29 9.67
CA ASP A 103 -43.26 8.60 9.01
C ASP A 103 -41.99 9.48 8.97
N LEU A 104 -40.89 8.94 8.45
CA LEU A 104 -39.61 9.65 8.31
C LEU A 104 -39.78 11.06 7.69
N ALA A 105 -40.57 11.16 6.62
CA ALA A 105 -40.72 12.39 5.88
C ALA A 105 -41.64 13.39 6.61
N ALA A 106 -42.61 12.91 7.38
CA ALA A 106 -43.42 13.73 8.27
C ALA A 106 -42.60 14.28 9.46
N LEU A 107 -41.73 13.46 10.06
CA LEU A 107 -40.79 13.88 11.12
C LEU A 107 -39.77 14.89 10.59
N GLN A 108 -39.27 14.71 9.37
CA GLN A 108 -38.43 15.70 8.70
C GLN A 108 -39.18 17.01 8.44
N SER A 109 -40.40 16.95 7.89
CA SER A 109 -41.24 18.15 7.68
C SER A 109 -41.51 18.88 8.99
N LEU A 110 -41.75 18.14 10.09
CA LEU A 110 -41.93 18.71 11.42
C LEU A 110 -40.64 19.37 11.91
N ALA A 111 -39.50 18.69 11.84
CA ALA A 111 -38.21 19.24 12.27
C ALA A 111 -37.74 20.43 11.41
N GLN A 112 -38.23 20.52 10.17
CA GLN A 112 -37.97 21.61 9.23
C GLN A 112 -39.09 22.67 9.20
N ASN A 113 -40.07 22.62 10.10
CA ASN A 113 -41.10 23.66 10.13
C ASN A 113 -40.70 24.74 11.14
N PRO A 114 -40.59 26.02 10.72
CA PRO A 114 -40.12 27.11 11.58
C PRO A 114 -41.06 27.38 12.77
N SER A 115 -42.32 26.95 12.68
CA SER A 115 -43.37 27.11 13.69
C SER A 115 -43.49 25.91 14.63
N THR A 116 -42.63 24.91 14.52
CA THR A 116 -42.69 23.74 15.40
C THR A 116 -42.35 24.11 16.84
N PRO A 117 -43.25 23.82 17.81
CA PRO A 117 -42.98 24.07 19.21
C PRO A 117 -41.77 23.28 19.73
N PRO A 118 -40.90 23.87 20.57
CA PRO A 118 -39.72 23.20 21.12
C PRO A 118 -40.01 21.84 21.77
N GLU A 119 -41.13 21.71 22.47
CA GLU A 119 -41.54 20.48 23.16
C GLU A 119 -41.76 19.28 22.21
N LEU A 120 -42.01 19.53 20.91
CA LEU A 120 -42.14 18.48 19.90
C LEU A 120 -40.81 18.10 19.26
N LEU A 121 -39.78 18.92 19.43
CA LEU A 121 -38.45 18.73 18.84
C LEU A 121 -37.47 18.12 19.84
N GLU A 122 -37.64 18.36 21.14
CA GLU A 122 -36.78 17.78 22.18
C GLU A 122 -36.66 16.26 22.08
N PRO A 123 -37.74 15.48 21.85
CA PRO A 123 -37.64 14.03 21.67
C PRO A 123 -36.88 13.61 20.41
N LEU A 124 -36.79 14.50 19.42
CA LEU A 124 -36.13 14.23 18.14
C LEU A 124 -34.61 14.45 18.19
N LEU A 125 -34.08 15.08 19.24
CA LEU A 125 -32.63 15.28 19.45
C LEU A 125 -31.82 13.98 19.51
N THR A 126 -32.46 12.93 20.04
CA THR A 126 -31.91 11.57 20.17
C THR A 126 -32.50 10.63 19.12
N SER A 127 -33.13 11.16 18.07
CA SER A 127 -33.64 10.34 16.98
C SER A 127 -32.48 9.51 16.39
N PRO A 128 -32.66 8.21 16.12
CA PRO A 128 -31.66 7.39 15.45
C PRO A 128 -31.44 7.80 13.98
N LEU A 129 -32.23 8.77 13.49
CA LEU A 129 -32.18 9.29 12.13
C LEU A 129 -31.38 10.60 12.12
N PRO A 130 -30.15 10.61 11.57
CA PRO A 130 -29.23 11.76 11.68
C PRO A 130 -29.83 13.07 11.19
N GLY A 131 -30.48 13.07 10.01
CA GLY A 131 -31.06 14.30 9.45
C GLY A 131 -32.25 14.88 10.25
N VAL A 132 -32.97 14.06 11.02
CA VAL A 132 -34.05 14.53 11.90
C VAL A 132 -33.47 15.09 13.20
N ALA A 133 -32.49 14.38 13.78
CA ALA A 133 -31.78 14.84 14.97
C ALA A 133 -31.00 16.14 14.72
N GLU A 134 -30.33 16.24 13.58
CA GLU A 134 -29.62 17.45 13.14
C GLU A 134 -30.59 18.63 12.97
N ALA A 135 -31.71 18.43 12.26
CA ALA A 135 -32.72 19.48 12.08
C ALA A 135 -33.31 19.94 13.43
N ALA A 136 -33.64 19.01 14.33
CA ALA A 136 -34.13 19.32 15.67
C ALA A 136 -33.09 20.07 16.51
N ARG A 137 -31.81 19.66 16.48
CA ARG A 137 -30.71 20.36 17.16
C ARG A 137 -30.55 21.78 16.65
N LEU A 138 -30.55 21.97 15.34
CA LEU A 138 -30.43 23.29 14.72
C LEU A 138 -31.63 24.18 15.01
N HIS A 139 -32.83 23.61 15.15
CA HIS A 139 -34.04 24.36 15.51
C HIS A 139 -34.09 24.72 17.00
N LEU A 140 -33.52 23.91 17.90
CA LEU A 140 -33.53 24.16 19.35
C LEU A 140 -32.34 25.01 19.83
N SER A 141 -31.16 24.91 19.21
CA SER A 141 -29.89 25.50 19.69
C SER A 141 -29.71 27.00 19.41
N LEU A 142 -30.81 27.73 19.23
CA LEU A 142 -30.84 28.95 18.42
C LEU A 142 -30.11 30.17 18.99
N GLU A 143 -29.80 30.27 20.28
CA GLU A 143 -29.10 31.47 20.83
C GLU A 143 -27.63 31.24 21.19
N THR A 144 -27.19 29.99 21.28
CA THR A 144 -25.91 29.65 21.92
C THR A 144 -24.95 28.84 21.05
N CYS A 145 -25.38 28.34 19.89
CA CYS A 145 -24.54 27.50 19.02
C CYS A 145 -23.79 28.34 17.97
N PRO A 146 -22.44 28.44 18.04
CA PRO A 146 -21.65 29.06 17.00
C PRO A 146 -21.83 28.35 15.66
N TYR A 147 -21.85 29.11 14.56
CA TYR A 147 -22.00 28.59 13.19
C TYR A 147 -21.02 27.44 12.87
N GLN A 148 -19.79 27.53 13.36
CA GLN A 148 -18.74 26.51 13.19
C GLN A 148 -19.13 25.18 13.83
N THR A 149 -19.77 25.21 15.01
CA THR A 149 -20.23 24.01 15.71
C THR A 149 -21.36 23.32 14.94
N ALA A 150 -22.26 24.09 14.31
CA ALA A 150 -23.31 23.53 13.45
C ALA A 150 -22.73 22.80 12.22
N LEU A 151 -21.66 23.34 11.61
CA LEU A 151 -20.96 22.65 10.53
C LEU A 151 -20.35 21.32 10.98
N TRP A 152 -19.93 21.20 12.25
CA TRP A 152 -19.36 19.96 12.77
C TRP A 152 -20.37 18.84 12.97
N TRP A 153 -21.68 19.13 12.97
CA TRP A 153 -22.74 18.12 13.03
C TRP A 153 -23.07 17.51 11.67
N LEU A 154 -22.48 18.03 10.59
CA LEU A 154 -22.76 17.61 9.23
C LEU A 154 -22.07 16.27 8.90
N GLU A 155 -22.83 15.18 9.01
CA GLU A 155 -22.51 13.89 8.39
C GLU A 155 -22.79 14.00 6.88
N ALA A 156 -21.74 14.08 6.06
CA ALA A 156 -21.90 14.29 4.62
C ALA A 156 -20.84 13.57 3.81
N ASP A 157 -21.29 12.92 2.74
CA ASP A 157 -20.43 12.39 1.70
C ASP A 157 -20.01 13.51 0.73
N ALA A 158 -18.84 13.33 0.12
CA ALA A 158 -18.28 14.19 -0.91
C ALA A 158 -17.76 13.37 -2.10
N ASP A 159 -17.67 14.02 -3.26
CA ASP A 159 -16.78 13.58 -4.34
C ASP A 159 -15.40 14.24 -4.12
N PRO A 160 -14.37 13.48 -3.69
CA PRO A 160 -13.06 14.04 -3.35
C PRO A 160 -12.38 14.71 -4.54
N LEU A 161 -12.48 14.12 -5.74
CA LEU A 161 -11.89 14.66 -6.96
C LEU A 161 -12.46 16.04 -7.28
N GLN A 162 -13.79 16.13 -7.33
CA GLN A 162 -14.44 17.39 -7.66
C GLN A 162 -14.19 18.46 -6.57
N LEU A 163 -14.07 18.08 -5.29
CA LEU A 163 -13.66 19.01 -4.23
C LEU A 163 -12.19 19.46 -4.37
N ARG A 164 -11.26 18.55 -4.69
CA ARG A 164 -9.86 18.88 -4.97
C ARG A 164 -9.75 19.88 -6.11
N GLN A 165 -10.48 19.67 -7.20
CA GLN A 165 -10.53 20.59 -8.33
C GLN A 165 -11.05 21.97 -7.89
N LEU A 166 -12.18 22.02 -7.17
CA LEU A 166 -12.76 23.27 -6.65
C LEU A 166 -11.81 24.00 -5.70
N ALA A 167 -11.07 23.28 -4.85
CA ALA A 167 -10.04 23.82 -3.97
C ALA A 167 -8.87 24.40 -4.76
N LEU A 168 -8.33 23.63 -5.70
CA LEU A 168 -7.20 24.01 -6.53
C LEU A 168 -7.49 25.28 -7.35
N VAL A 169 -8.70 25.42 -7.89
CA VAL A 169 -9.08 26.61 -8.66
C VAL A 169 -9.61 27.76 -7.80
N GLY A 170 -9.55 27.67 -6.47
CA GLY A 170 -9.90 28.74 -5.53
C GLY A 170 -11.40 29.06 -5.47
N LEU A 171 -12.25 28.05 -5.64
CA LEU A 171 -13.72 28.17 -5.61
C LEU A 171 -14.35 27.78 -4.26
N ILE A 172 -13.55 27.37 -3.28
CA ILE A 172 -14.04 27.00 -1.95
C ILE A 172 -14.43 28.26 -1.18
N PRO A 173 -15.70 28.41 -0.76
CA PRO A 173 -16.09 29.58 0.02
C PRO A 173 -15.52 29.48 1.43
N GLY A 174 -14.94 30.59 1.92
CA GLY A 174 -14.26 30.63 3.23
C GLY A 174 -15.12 30.14 4.41
N TRP A 175 -16.44 30.32 4.35
CA TRP A 175 -17.34 29.86 5.40
C TRP A 175 -17.54 28.33 5.45
N LEU A 176 -17.25 27.59 4.37
CA LEU A 176 -17.27 26.11 4.36
C LEU A 176 -15.90 25.49 4.70
N MET A 177 -14.81 26.25 4.61
CA MET A 177 -13.46 25.75 4.86
C MET A 177 -13.29 25.06 6.23
N PRO A 178 -13.86 25.55 7.35
CA PRO A 178 -13.75 24.86 8.64
C PRO A 178 -14.31 23.42 8.65
N ARG A 179 -15.26 23.11 7.76
CA ARG A 179 -15.76 21.74 7.59
C ARG A 179 -14.87 20.93 6.66
N LEU A 180 -14.43 21.51 5.55
CA LEU A 180 -13.65 20.82 4.53
C LEU A 180 -12.22 20.47 4.98
N VAL A 181 -11.63 21.28 5.87
CA VAL A 181 -10.34 20.98 6.51
C VAL A 181 -10.38 19.71 7.38
N ARG A 182 -11.58 19.22 7.73
CA ARG A 182 -11.73 17.95 8.47
C ARG A 182 -11.96 16.73 7.57
N GLU A 183 -12.03 16.91 6.25
CA GLU A 183 -12.14 15.77 5.35
C GLU A 183 -10.86 14.93 5.42
N PRO A 184 -10.96 13.59 5.38
CA PRO A 184 -9.82 12.69 5.52
C PRO A 184 -8.83 12.80 4.35
N ASP A 185 -9.24 13.39 3.24
CA ASP A 185 -8.43 13.57 2.04
C ASP A 185 -7.28 14.60 2.24
N PRO A 186 -6.01 14.17 2.33
CA PRO A 186 -4.90 15.06 2.60
C PRO A 186 -4.63 16.03 1.43
N THR A 187 -4.88 15.61 0.19
CA THR A 187 -4.64 16.45 -1.00
C THR A 187 -5.64 17.61 -1.04
N LEU A 188 -6.89 17.39 -0.64
CA LEU A 188 -7.85 18.46 -0.44
C LEU A 188 -7.35 19.44 0.63
N ARG A 189 -6.91 18.94 1.79
CA ARG A 189 -6.39 19.78 2.88
C ARG A 189 -5.14 20.56 2.47
N GLU A 190 -4.28 19.98 1.65
CA GLU A 190 -3.10 20.64 1.08
C GLU A 190 -3.51 21.82 0.20
N TYR A 191 -4.46 21.62 -0.73
CA TYR A 191 -4.95 22.71 -1.58
C TYR A 191 -5.68 23.80 -0.78
N LEU A 192 -6.40 23.43 0.27
CA LEU A 192 -6.95 24.40 1.22
C LEU A 192 -5.83 25.14 1.95
N ALA A 193 -4.80 24.45 2.44
CA ALA A 193 -3.66 25.08 3.12
C ALA A 193 -2.89 26.04 2.20
N ALA A 194 -2.73 25.70 0.92
CA ALA A 194 -2.07 26.54 -0.08
C ALA A 194 -2.92 27.73 -0.57
N SER A 195 -4.24 27.69 -0.36
CA SER A 195 -5.14 28.74 -0.83
C SER A 195 -4.92 30.05 -0.07
N GLY A 196 -4.74 31.14 -0.81
CA GLY A 196 -4.64 32.49 -0.24
C GLY A 196 -5.95 33.01 0.39
N GLN A 197 -7.06 32.28 0.26
CA GLN A 197 -8.35 32.61 0.89
C GLN A 197 -8.54 31.92 2.25
N THR A 198 -7.60 31.08 2.67
CA THR A 198 -7.73 30.28 3.88
C THR A 198 -7.57 31.15 5.12
N PRO A 199 -8.56 31.16 6.05
CA PRO A 199 -8.48 31.94 7.28
C PRO A 199 -7.24 31.59 8.11
N PRO A 200 -6.58 32.58 8.73
CA PRO A 200 -5.38 32.35 9.56
C PRO A 200 -5.59 31.34 10.69
N GLU A 201 -6.80 31.29 11.26
CA GLU A 201 -7.14 30.35 12.34
C GLU A 201 -7.16 28.89 11.87
N LEU A 202 -7.54 28.66 10.60
CA LEU A 202 -7.48 27.32 9.99
C LEU A 202 -6.05 26.94 9.61
N LEU A 203 -5.25 27.90 9.15
CA LEU A 203 -3.83 27.68 8.87
C LEU A 203 -3.07 27.26 10.13
N GLU A 204 -3.34 27.89 11.28
CA GLU A 204 -2.77 27.46 12.57
C GLU A 204 -3.15 26.01 12.92
N ALA A 205 -4.38 25.58 12.65
CA ALA A 205 -4.76 24.18 12.83
C ALA A 205 -4.06 23.23 11.85
N LEU A 206 -3.88 23.64 10.60
CA LEU A 206 -3.23 22.86 9.54
C LEU A 206 -1.71 22.73 9.72
N LEU A 207 -1.06 23.62 10.50
CA LEU A 207 0.33 23.41 10.93
C LEU A 207 0.50 22.11 11.73
N LEU A 208 -0.57 21.62 12.34
CA LEU A 208 -0.58 20.40 13.15
C LEU A 208 -1.25 19.21 12.44
N ASP A 209 -1.46 19.31 11.12
CA ASP A 209 -2.03 18.24 10.32
C ASP A 209 -1.15 16.98 10.38
N GLU A 210 -1.75 15.81 10.24
CA GLU A 210 -1.04 14.53 10.19
C GLU A 210 -0.14 14.41 8.95
N ASN A 211 -0.54 15.02 7.84
CA ASN A 211 0.13 14.92 6.56
C ASN A 211 1.20 16.00 6.40
N GLU A 212 2.40 15.58 5.97
CA GLU A 212 3.56 16.48 5.82
C GLU A 212 3.37 17.56 4.75
N GLU A 213 2.77 17.22 3.61
CA GLU A 213 2.56 18.19 2.53
C GLU A 213 1.54 19.25 2.91
N VAL A 214 0.51 18.86 3.68
CA VAL A 214 -0.45 19.81 4.26
C VAL A 214 0.24 20.80 5.20
N ARG A 215 1.13 20.31 6.08
CA ARG A 215 1.90 21.18 6.98
C ARG A 215 2.83 22.11 6.20
N ARG A 216 3.54 21.61 5.20
CA ARG A 216 4.40 22.44 4.33
C ARG A 216 3.61 23.51 3.59
N ALA A 217 2.44 23.16 3.06
CA ALA A 217 1.56 24.11 2.40
C ALA A 217 1.06 25.19 3.38
N ALA A 218 0.69 24.82 4.61
CA ALA A 218 0.32 25.77 5.66
C ALA A 218 1.51 26.67 6.06
N GLN A 219 2.72 26.12 6.18
CA GLN A 219 3.93 26.90 6.49
C GLN A 219 4.30 27.90 5.38
N ALA A 220 4.16 27.49 4.13
CA ALA A 220 4.46 28.31 2.96
C ALA A 220 3.39 29.39 2.69
N ASN A 221 2.19 29.27 3.29
CA ASN A 221 1.12 30.23 3.06
C ASN A 221 1.43 31.60 3.70
N PRO A 222 1.45 32.70 2.93
CA PRO A 222 1.72 34.04 3.47
C PRO A 222 0.71 34.54 4.52
N ALA A 223 -0.49 33.98 4.57
CA ALA A 223 -1.53 34.32 5.53
C ALA A 223 -1.35 33.63 6.89
N THR A 224 -0.40 32.70 7.02
CA THR A 224 -0.16 31.99 8.27
C THR A 224 0.41 32.96 9.32
N PRO A 225 -0.19 33.04 10.53
CA PRO A 225 0.29 33.93 11.57
C PRO A 225 1.75 33.64 11.94
N ARG A 226 2.60 34.67 11.91
CA ARG A 226 4.04 34.53 12.27
C ARG A 226 4.22 33.95 13.67
N GLU A 227 3.42 34.40 14.63
CA GLU A 227 3.45 33.88 16.01
C GLU A 227 3.07 32.39 16.09
N ALA A 228 2.19 31.90 15.20
CA ALA A 228 1.86 30.47 15.13
C ALA A 228 3.01 29.65 14.54
N LEU A 229 3.65 30.16 13.48
CA LEU A 229 4.86 29.55 12.90
C LEU A 229 6.00 29.49 13.93
N GLU A 230 6.26 30.58 14.63
CA GLU A 230 7.30 30.62 15.66
C GLU A 230 7.01 29.63 16.80
N ARG A 231 5.76 29.56 17.29
CA ARG A 231 5.35 28.56 18.30
C ARG A 231 5.55 27.13 17.80
N PHE A 232 5.16 26.85 16.55
CA PHE A 232 5.30 25.54 15.93
C PHE A 232 6.77 25.14 15.73
N THR A 233 7.59 26.03 15.17
CA THR A 233 9.03 25.78 14.96
C THR A 233 9.76 25.54 16.28
N ARG A 234 9.45 26.32 17.33
CA ARG A 234 10.02 26.10 18.67
C ARG A 234 9.62 24.74 19.24
N LEU A 235 8.36 24.34 19.07
CA LEU A 235 7.87 23.02 19.48
C LEU A 235 8.61 21.88 18.75
N GLU A 236 8.82 21.98 17.43
CA GLU A 236 9.58 21.00 16.65
C GLU A 236 11.06 20.92 17.05
N LEU A 237 11.68 22.06 17.37
CA LEU A 237 13.05 22.14 17.86
C LEU A 237 13.21 21.70 19.33
N GLY A 238 12.10 21.50 20.05
CA GLY A 238 12.12 21.16 21.47
C GLY A 238 12.46 22.35 22.38
N GLU A 239 12.34 23.58 21.88
CA GLU A 239 12.54 24.81 22.64
C GLU A 239 11.28 25.21 23.42
N PRO A 240 11.39 25.93 24.56
CA PRO A 240 10.23 26.36 25.33
C PRO A 240 9.21 27.11 24.46
N ALA A 241 7.97 26.62 24.34
CA ALA A 241 6.90 27.26 23.59
C ALA A 241 5.59 27.24 24.42
N GLU A 242 4.85 28.35 24.38
CA GLU A 242 3.50 28.43 24.98
C GLU A 242 2.49 27.80 24.03
N VAL A 243 2.21 26.50 24.25
CA VAL A 243 1.33 25.69 23.41
C VAL A 243 0.37 24.89 24.31
N PRO A 244 -0.93 24.76 23.96
CA PRO A 244 -1.87 23.98 24.76
C PRO A 244 -1.62 22.47 24.58
N LEU A 245 -0.61 21.94 25.27
CA LEU A 245 -0.16 20.55 25.15
C LEU A 245 -1.29 19.53 25.40
N GLU A 246 -2.21 19.83 26.32
CA GLU A 246 -3.36 18.96 26.63
C GLU A 246 -4.33 18.85 25.45
N LEU A 247 -4.48 19.89 24.65
CA LEU A 247 -5.31 19.86 23.45
C LEU A 247 -4.63 19.05 22.34
N LEU A 248 -3.33 19.25 22.15
CA LEU A 248 -2.54 18.51 21.17
C LEU A 248 -2.47 17.01 21.50
N ALA A 249 -2.38 16.67 22.78
CA ALA A 249 -2.40 15.30 23.27
C ALA A 249 -3.74 14.57 23.05
N ARG A 250 -4.80 15.30 22.69
CA ARG A 250 -6.10 14.73 22.27
C ARG A 250 -6.24 14.64 20.74
N GLY A 251 -5.25 15.13 20.01
CA GLY A 251 -5.23 15.15 18.55
C GLY A 251 -4.82 13.81 17.92
N HIS A 252 -4.47 13.88 16.63
CA HIS A 252 -3.96 12.75 15.86
C HIS A 252 -2.62 12.23 16.44
N PRO A 253 -2.31 10.93 16.33
CA PRO A 253 -1.03 10.34 16.77
C PRO A 253 0.22 11.15 16.48
N TRP A 254 0.32 11.82 15.32
CA TRP A 254 1.46 12.70 15.00
C TRP A 254 1.60 13.87 16.00
N ALA A 255 0.51 14.58 16.29
CA ALA A 255 0.52 15.68 17.26
C ALA A 255 0.80 15.17 18.68
N ARG A 256 0.22 14.01 19.05
CA ARG A 256 0.50 13.33 20.32
C ARG A 256 1.98 12.94 20.44
N THR A 257 2.58 12.48 19.34
CA THR A 257 4.01 12.15 19.25
C THR A 257 4.87 13.40 19.45
N LEU A 258 4.50 14.53 18.84
CA LEU A 258 5.20 15.79 19.02
C LEU A 258 5.18 16.25 20.49
N VAL A 259 4.02 16.18 21.14
CA VAL A 259 3.88 16.45 22.59
C VAL A 259 4.71 15.45 23.40
N ALA A 260 4.67 14.16 23.07
CA ALA A 260 5.42 13.15 23.80
C ALA A 260 6.95 13.35 23.70
N ARG A 261 7.48 13.82 22.55
CA ARG A 261 8.92 14.13 22.38
C ARG A 261 9.33 15.45 23.03
N TYR A 262 8.39 16.35 23.27
CA TYR A 262 8.69 17.70 23.71
C TYR A 262 9.32 17.70 25.13
N PRO A 263 10.54 18.23 25.34
CA PRO A 263 11.27 18.09 26.61
C PRO A 263 10.58 18.71 27.83
N TYR A 264 9.67 19.67 27.62
CA TYR A 264 8.95 20.37 28.67
C TYR A 264 7.55 19.81 28.92
N THR A 265 7.21 18.65 28.34
CA THR A 265 5.91 18.02 28.56
C THR A 265 5.73 17.63 30.02
N PRO A 266 4.62 18.03 30.67
CA PRO A 266 4.38 17.72 32.07
C PRO A 266 4.43 16.20 32.35
N PRO A 267 5.04 15.75 33.48
CA PRO A 267 5.16 14.32 33.78
C PRO A 267 3.84 13.56 33.74
N GLY A 268 2.76 14.13 34.30
CA GLY A 268 1.44 13.50 34.28
C GLY A 268 0.87 13.30 32.86
N LEU A 269 1.20 14.19 31.91
CA LEU A 269 0.81 14.05 30.52
C LEU A 269 1.68 13.01 29.79
N LEU A 270 2.99 12.97 30.07
CA LEU A 270 3.88 11.91 29.57
C LEU A 270 3.46 10.53 30.07
N GLU A 271 3.02 10.42 31.32
CA GLU A 271 2.48 9.17 31.87
C GLU A 271 1.24 8.71 31.11
N GLN A 272 0.33 9.63 30.76
CA GLN A 272 -0.83 9.30 29.94
C GLN A 272 -0.41 8.82 28.54
N LEU A 273 0.50 9.56 27.88
CA LEU A 273 0.97 9.25 26.52
C LEU A 273 1.82 7.97 26.46
N SER A 274 2.43 7.56 27.57
CA SER A 274 3.13 6.26 27.67
C SER A 274 2.20 5.05 27.50
N GLY A 275 0.89 5.23 27.72
CA GLY A 275 -0.14 4.21 27.53
C GLY A 275 -0.99 4.40 26.27
N ASP A 276 -0.54 5.21 25.31
CA ASP A 276 -1.28 5.51 24.08
C ASP A 276 -1.49 4.25 23.21
N GLU A 277 -2.56 4.22 22.43
CA GLU A 277 -2.83 3.13 21.48
C GLU A 277 -1.78 3.06 20.35
N ASP A 278 -1.26 4.21 19.91
CA ASP A 278 -0.27 4.29 18.83
C ASP A 278 1.14 4.10 19.40
N TRP A 279 1.84 3.11 18.86
CA TRP A 279 3.20 2.77 19.29
C TRP A 279 4.19 3.93 19.11
N ARG A 280 4.00 4.81 18.12
CA ARG A 280 4.89 5.96 17.87
C ARG A 280 4.83 6.97 19.01
N VAL A 281 3.63 7.16 19.56
CA VAL A 281 3.39 8.06 20.70
C VAL A 281 4.04 7.46 21.95
N ARG A 282 3.84 6.16 22.19
CA ARG A 282 4.49 5.45 23.31
C ARG A 282 6.01 5.50 23.20
N ALA A 283 6.57 5.28 22.01
CA ALA A 283 8.01 5.35 21.76
C ALA A 283 8.56 6.77 21.99
N ALA A 284 7.85 7.80 21.53
CA ALA A 284 8.20 9.18 21.80
C ALA A 284 8.17 9.54 23.29
N ALA A 285 7.17 9.05 24.03
CA ALA A 285 7.08 9.24 25.48
C ALA A 285 8.22 8.51 26.20
N ALA A 286 8.53 7.28 25.76
CA ALA A 286 9.63 6.48 26.28
C ALA A 286 11.00 7.15 26.06
N ALA A 287 11.19 7.84 24.92
CA ALA A 287 12.42 8.57 24.62
C ALA A 287 12.57 9.86 25.45
N ASN A 288 11.49 10.36 26.05
CA ASN A 288 11.50 11.64 26.76
C ASN A 288 12.21 11.50 28.14
N PRO A 289 13.25 12.29 28.44
CA PRO A 289 13.94 12.26 29.75
C PRO A 289 13.05 12.66 30.94
N GLY A 290 11.91 13.30 30.68
CA GLY A 290 10.92 13.68 31.68
C GLY A 290 10.02 12.54 32.16
N LEU A 291 10.02 11.38 31.50
CA LEU A 291 9.20 10.24 31.91
C LEU A 291 9.79 9.57 33.17
N GLU A 292 8.91 9.22 34.11
CA GLU A 292 9.30 8.60 35.37
C GLU A 292 9.89 7.19 35.17
N PRO A 293 11.02 6.83 35.82
CA PRO A 293 11.70 5.54 35.62
C PRO A 293 10.82 4.31 35.84
N GLY A 294 9.82 4.38 36.74
CA GLY A 294 8.88 3.29 36.99
C GLY A 294 8.01 2.95 35.78
N LYS A 295 7.71 3.92 34.90
CA LYS A 295 6.97 3.68 33.64
C LYS A 295 7.84 3.02 32.58
N LEU A 296 9.12 3.42 32.50
CA LEU A 296 10.10 2.80 31.61
C LEU A 296 10.27 1.30 31.89
N LEU A 297 10.17 0.86 33.14
CA LEU A 297 10.17 -0.57 33.49
C LEU A 297 8.99 -1.33 32.87
N GLY A 298 7.80 -0.73 32.82
CA GLY A 298 6.64 -1.31 32.13
C GLY A 298 6.82 -1.36 30.62
N LEU A 299 7.33 -0.28 30.02
CA LEU A 299 7.57 -0.16 28.58
C LEU A 299 8.70 -1.06 28.06
N ALA A 300 9.60 -1.52 28.93
CA ALA A 300 10.59 -2.53 28.58
C ALA A 300 9.95 -3.88 28.14
N GLY A 301 8.66 -4.08 28.42
CA GLY A 301 7.87 -5.21 27.94
C GLY A 301 6.83 -4.86 26.88
N ASP A 302 6.89 -3.70 26.24
CA ASP A 302 5.96 -3.31 25.18
C ASP A 302 6.02 -4.30 24.01
N SER A 303 4.88 -4.54 23.37
CA SER A 303 4.79 -5.43 22.21
C SER A 303 5.58 -4.89 21.01
N ASP A 304 5.69 -3.57 20.90
CA ASP A 304 6.35 -2.91 19.78
C ASP A 304 7.86 -2.70 20.05
N PRO A 305 8.75 -3.17 19.14
CA PRO A 305 10.19 -3.10 19.35
C PRO A 305 10.75 -1.68 19.33
N ASP A 306 10.11 -0.72 18.65
CA ASP A 306 10.60 0.67 18.62
C ASP A 306 10.32 1.39 19.95
N VAL A 307 9.24 1.01 20.66
CA VAL A 307 8.98 1.46 22.03
C VAL A 307 10.03 0.92 22.99
N ARG A 308 10.38 -0.38 22.86
CA ARG A 308 11.44 -1.00 23.65
C ARG A 308 12.81 -0.40 23.33
N LEU A 309 13.08 -0.06 22.07
CA LEU A 309 14.29 0.62 21.62
C LEU A 309 14.43 2.00 22.25
N ALA A 310 13.36 2.80 22.20
CA ALA A 310 13.33 4.14 22.81
C ALA A 310 13.51 4.05 24.33
N THR A 311 12.88 3.06 24.98
CA THR A 311 13.08 2.76 26.40
C THR A 311 14.54 2.39 26.68
N ALA A 312 15.16 1.53 25.89
CA ALA A 312 16.55 1.14 26.05
C ALA A 312 17.52 2.32 25.88
N ALA A 313 17.23 3.25 24.96
CA ALA A 313 18.05 4.42 24.70
C ALA A 313 17.89 5.55 25.75
N ASN A 314 16.81 5.55 26.54
CA ASN A 314 16.57 6.61 27.51
C ASN A 314 17.60 6.55 28.67
N PRO A 315 18.35 7.64 28.94
CA PRO A 315 19.36 7.66 30.00
C PRO A 315 18.84 7.38 31.42
N ARG A 316 17.54 7.57 31.67
CA ARG A 316 16.90 7.36 32.97
C ARG A 316 16.30 5.97 33.14
N THR A 317 16.45 5.08 32.15
CA THR A 317 15.96 3.71 32.23
C THR A 317 16.67 2.95 33.35
N PRO A 318 15.91 2.33 34.28
CA PRO A 318 16.51 1.64 35.41
C PRO A 318 17.27 0.39 34.95
N ALA A 319 18.31 0.02 35.72
CA ALA A 319 19.17 -1.13 35.41
C ALA A 319 18.35 -2.42 35.17
N GLU A 320 17.34 -2.70 36.00
CA GLU A 320 16.47 -3.87 35.85
C GLU A 320 15.76 -3.93 34.48
N ALA A 321 15.27 -2.80 33.99
CA ALA A 321 14.65 -2.73 32.66
C ALA A 321 15.70 -2.94 31.55
N LEU A 322 16.90 -2.37 31.71
CA LEU A 322 17.99 -2.55 30.76
C LEU A 322 18.52 -3.99 30.75
N GLU A 323 18.55 -4.69 31.88
CA GLU A 323 18.95 -6.11 31.94
C GLU A 323 18.02 -6.98 31.09
N ARG A 324 16.71 -6.73 31.16
CA ARG A 324 15.72 -7.37 30.30
C ARG A 324 15.95 -7.01 28.82
N LEU A 325 16.09 -5.72 28.50
CA LEU A 325 16.27 -5.22 27.13
C LEU A 325 17.62 -5.59 26.49
N ALA A 326 18.67 -5.80 27.28
CA ALA A 326 19.96 -6.30 26.81
C ALA A 326 19.84 -7.72 26.23
N SER A 327 18.78 -8.42 26.63
CA SER A 327 18.42 -9.75 26.15
C SER A 327 17.13 -9.74 25.30
N ASP A 328 16.82 -8.63 24.63
CA ASP A 328 15.66 -8.53 23.74
C ASP A 328 15.82 -9.39 22.48
N GLU A 329 14.72 -9.83 21.87
CA GLU A 329 14.72 -10.50 20.57
C GLU A 329 15.27 -9.61 19.44
N ASN A 330 15.04 -8.29 19.53
CA ASN A 330 15.42 -7.34 18.50
C ASN A 330 16.87 -6.84 18.71
N GLU A 331 17.70 -7.00 17.68
CA GLU A 331 19.12 -6.62 17.72
C GLU A 331 19.33 -5.12 17.99
N ARG A 332 18.47 -4.24 17.46
CA ARG A 332 18.59 -2.79 17.68
C ARG A 332 18.32 -2.44 19.14
N VAL A 333 17.35 -3.12 19.76
CA VAL A 333 17.01 -2.93 21.19
C VAL A 333 18.19 -3.37 22.06
N ARG A 334 18.78 -4.54 21.78
CA ARG A 334 19.99 -5.02 22.48
C ARG A 334 21.14 -4.04 22.36
N ALA A 335 21.41 -3.53 21.15
CA ALA A 335 22.48 -2.56 20.92
C ALA A 335 22.25 -1.25 21.68
N ALA A 336 21.00 -0.75 21.72
CA ALA A 336 20.65 0.44 22.49
C ALA A 336 20.80 0.22 24.01
N ALA A 337 20.38 -0.93 24.52
CA ALA A 337 20.55 -1.27 25.94
C ALA A 337 22.05 -1.38 26.30
N ALA A 338 22.86 -1.97 25.42
CA ALA A 338 24.31 -2.08 25.60
C ALA A 338 25.03 -0.72 25.56
N ALA A 339 24.53 0.22 24.75
CA ALA A 339 25.05 1.58 24.72
C ALA A 339 24.63 2.43 25.93
N ASN A 340 23.62 2.00 26.69
CA ASN A 340 23.12 2.72 27.84
C ASN A 340 24.04 2.54 29.05
N ARG A 341 24.55 3.66 29.58
CA ARG A 341 25.50 3.68 30.70
C ARG A 341 24.95 3.12 32.02
N SER A 342 23.63 3.04 32.15
CA SER A 342 22.96 2.53 33.34
C SER A 342 22.88 0.99 33.37
N LEU A 343 23.23 0.30 32.27
CA LEU A 343 23.27 -1.16 32.23
C LEU A 343 24.53 -1.68 32.95
N PRO A 344 24.41 -2.63 33.90
CA PRO A 344 25.58 -3.21 34.56
C PRO A 344 26.50 -3.94 33.58
N VAL A 345 27.78 -3.56 33.55
CA VAL A 345 28.82 -4.14 32.67
C VAL A 345 28.88 -5.67 32.76
N ARG A 346 28.65 -6.22 33.96
CA ARG A 346 28.62 -7.68 34.19
C ARG A 346 27.60 -8.41 33.31
N VAL A 347 26.45 -7.80 33.02
CA VAL A 347 25.39 -8.42 32.21
C VAL A 347 25.79 -8.45 30.74
N LEU A 348 26.42 -7.38 30.25
CA LEU A 348 26.99 -7.34 28.89
C LEU A 348 28.11 -8.35 28.70
N GLU A 349 29.03 -8.44 29.67
CA GLU A 349 30.10 -9.44 29.65
C GLU A 349 29.52 -10.86 29.65
N LEU A 350 28.49 -11.12 30.45
CA LEU A 350 27.86 -12.43 30.52
C LEU A 350 27.19 -12.82 29.19
N LEU A 351 26.40 -11.92 28.60
CA LEU A 351 25.72 -12.16 27.32
C LEU A 351 26.72 -12.35 26.18
N SER A 352 27.72 -11.48 26.07
CA SER A 352 28.75 -11.57 25.03
C SER A 352 29.56 -12.86 25.12
N ARG A 353 29.95 -13.27 26.34
CA ARG A 353 30.68 -14.53 26.54
C ARG A 353 29.80 -15.76 26.26
N ALA A 354 28.51 -15.70 26.59
CA ALA A 354 27.58 -16.78 26.28
C ALA A 354 27.29 -16.91 24.77
N GLU A 355 27.13 -15.80 24.05
CA GLU A 355 27.04 -15.77 22.58
C GLU A 355 28.30 -16.34 21.93
N ALA A 356 29.48 -15.99 22.46
CA ALA A 356 30.77 -16.52 22.01
C ALA A 356 31.02 -17.98 22.40
N GLN A 357 30.08 -18.63 23.10
CA GLN A 357 30.20 -19.99 23.64
C GLN A 357 31.47 -20.21 24.48
N ASP A 358 31.81 -19.23 25.33
CA ASP A 358 32.98 -19.29 26.19
C ASP A 358 32.92 -20.50 27.15
N ALA A 359 33.83 -21.46 26.95
CA ALA A 359 33.93 -22.66 27.77
C ALA A 359 34.22 -22.38 29.26
N ALA A 360 34.73 -21.18 29.60
CA ALA A 360 34.99 -20.77 30.98
C ALA A 360 33.75 -20.20 31.70
N LEU A 361 32.59 -20.10 31.03
CA LEU A 361 31.37 -19.60 31.67
C LEU A 361 30.80 -20.62 32.67
N PRO A 362 30.55 -20.24 33.94
CA PRO A 362 29.96 -21.14 34.93
C PRO A 362 28.50 -21.49 34.61
N SER A 363 28.12 -22.75 34.80
CA SER A 363 26.76 -23.25 34.56
C SER A 363 25.69 -22.53 35.39
N GLN A 364 26.03 -22.09 36.61
CA GLN A 364 25.11 -21.35 37.49
C GLN A 364 24.75 -19.96 36.92
N GLU A 365 25.68 -19.29 36.25
CA GLU A 365 25.43 -17.97 35.65
C GLU A 365 24.56 -18.11 34.38
N LEU A 366 24.75 -19.17 33.59
CA LEU A 366 23.84 -19.52 32.47
C LEU A 366 22.41 -19.77 32.96
N GLY A 367 22.25 -20.46 34.09
CA GLY A 367 20.94 -20.70 34.70
C GLY A 367 20.23 -19.42 35.15
N ARG A 368 20.98 -18.45 35.69
CA ARG A 368 20.45 -17.11 36.03
C ARG A 368 20.07 -16.33 34.78
N MET A 369 20.93 -16.37 33.75
CA MET A 369 20.71 -15.71 32.46
C MET A 369 19.44 -16.22 31.76
N ALA A 370 19.20 -17.54 31.80
CA ALA A 370 18.00 -18.16 31.22
C ALA A 370 16.67 -17.66 31.81
N ALA A 371 16.70 -17.01 32.99
CA ALA A 371 15.52 -16.44 33.62
C ALA A 371 15.22 -15.00 33.18
N LEU A 372 16.12 -14.32 32.45
CA LEU A 372 16.00 -12.90 32.10
C LEU A 372 15.02 -12.65 30.95
N SER A 373 15.08 -13.45 29.88
CA SER A 373 14.21 -13.32 28.71
C SER A 373 14.16 -14.62 27.89
N GLU A 374 13.30 -14.66 26.88
CA GLU A 374 13.23 -15.74 25.89
C GLU A 374 14.54 -15.90 25.10
N TRP A 375 15.10 -14.79 24.61
CA TRP A 375 16.35 -14.82 23.85
C TRP A 375 17.54 -15.25 24.73
N ALA A 376 17.65 -14.73 25.95
CA ALA A 376 18.69 -15.17 26.90
C ALA A 376 18.55 -16.66 27.24
N ARG A 377 17.32 -17.15 27.35
CA ARG A 377 17.02 -18.57 27.56
C ARG A 377 17.46 -19.43 26.38
N ARG A 378 17.21 -19.01 25.15
CA ARG A 378 17.69 -19.67 23.94
C ARG A 378 19.22 -19.76 23.90
N ILE A 379 19.92 -18.65 24.17
CA ILE A 379 21.40 -18.62 24.20
C ILE A 379 21.92 -19.54 25.31
N ALA A 380 21.34 -19.45 26.52
CA ALA A 380 21.72 -20.30 27.64
C ALA A 380 21.50 -21.79 27.33
N ALA A 381 20.36 -22.15 26.74
CA ALA A 381 20.01 -23.52 26.38
C ALA A 381 20.89 -24.08 25.25
N GLY A 382 21.36 -23.23 24.34
CA GLY A 382 22.29 -23.64 23.28
C GLY A 382 23.75 -23.79 23.75
N HIS A 383 24.10 -23.26 24.92
CA HIS A 383 25.48 -23.23 25.40
C HIS A 383 25.95 -24.62 25.87
N PRO A 384 27.19 -25.08 25.54
CA PRO A 384 27.68 -26.40 25.96
C PRO A 384 27.65 -26.64 27.49
N ASN A 385 27.92 -25.60 28.29
CA ASN A 385 27.88 -25.67 29.76
C ASN A 385 26.49 -25.41 30.38
N ALA A 386 25.41 -25.43 29.59
CA ALA A 386 24.06 -25.22 30.11
C ALA A 386 23.75 -26.21 31.25
N PRO A 387 23.23 -25.74 32.40
CA PRO A 387 22.87 -26.65 33.49
C PRO A 387 21.68 -27.52 33.08
N ALA A 388 21.69 -28.79 33.50
CA ALA A 388 20.65 -29.76 33.15
C ALA A 388 19.23 -29.27 33.47
N GLU A 389 19.03 -28.62 34.63
CA GLU A 389 17.76 -28.01 35.03
C GLU A 389 17.23 -26.97 34.02
N THR A 390 18.13 -26.20 33.39
CA THR A 390 17.72 -25.23 32.35
C THR A 390 17.26 -25.96 31.09
N LEU A 391 17.98 -27.00 30.65
CA LEU A 391 17.55 -27.81 29.51
C LEU A 391 16.22 -28.53 29.78
N GLU A 392 16.03 -29.05 30.99
CA GLU A 392 14.78 -29.66 31.46
C GLU A 392 13.62 -28.66 31.50
N ARG A 393 13.86 -27.37 31.77
CA ARG A 393 12.80 -26.35 31.67
C ARG A 393 12.53 -25.93 30.22
N CYS A 394 13.58 -25.85 29.40
CA CYS A 394 13.51 -25.30 28.05
C CYS A 394 12.98 -26.31 27.00
N HIS A 395 13.00 -27.62 27.27
CA HIS A 395 12.50 -28.61 26.31
C HIS A 395 10.99 -28.50 26.03
N ALA A 396 10.23 -27.89 26.95
CA ALA A 396 8.78 -27.66 26.82
C ALA A 396 8.45 -26.16 26.70
N ASP A 397 9.42 -25.34 26.31
CA ASP A 397 9.21 -23.90 26.11
C ASP A 397 8.19 -23.64 24.99
N SER A 398 7.41 -22.56 25.09
CA SER A 398 6.46 -22.17 24.04
C SER A 398 7.18 -21.78 22.74
N ASP A 399 8.37 -21.19 22.84
CA ASP A 399 9.18 -20.83 21.67
C ASP A 399 9.92 -22.05 21.10
N TRP A 400 9.71 -22.28 19.81
CA TRP A 400 10.32 -23.40 19.10
C TRP A 400 11.83 -23.21 18.91
N HIS A 401 12.35 -21.97 18.85
CA HIS A 401 13.79 -21.76 18.74
C HIS A 401 14.53 -22.15 20.02
N THR A 402 13.92 -21.94 21.18
CA THR A 402 14.43 -22.38 22.47
C THR A 402 14.43 -23.91 22.56
N ARG A 403 13.35 -24.57 22.14
CA ARG A 403 13.32 -26.05 22.04
C ARG A 403 14.35 -26.58 21.04
N LEU A 404 14.55 -25.90 19.92
CA LEU A 404 15.59 -26.20 18.94
C LEU A 404 17.00 -26.06 19.53
N ALA A 405 17.24 -25.02 20.35
CA ALA A 405 18.52 -24.82 21.03
C ALA A 405 18.81 -25.98 22.00
N VAL A 406 17.81 -26.46 22.74
CA VAL A 406 17.93 -27.67 23.56
C VAL A 406 18.25 -28.89 22.70
N ALA A 407 17.54 -29.11 21.59
CA ALA A 407 17.78 -30.24 20.69
C ALA A 407 19.18 -30.22 20.04
N ARG A 408 19.76 -29.04 19.84
CA ARG A 408 21.12 -28.86 19.29
C ARG A 408 22.22 -28.93 20.35
N ASN A 409 21.90 -28.83 21.63
CA ASN A 409 22.89 -28.81 22.70
C ASN A 409 23.61 -30.16 22.79
N PRO A 410 24.95 -30.22 22.68
CA PRO A 410 25.70 -31.48 22.66
C PRO A 410 25.52 -32.33 23.93
N ASN A 411 25.13 -31.70 25.05
CA ASN A 411 24.90 -32.34 26.34
C ASN A 411 23.41 -32.60 26.61
N ALA A 412 22.53 -32.46 25.62
CA ALA A 412 21.12 -32.82 25.74
C ALA A 412 20.97 -34.30 26.11
N ALA A 413 20.31 -34.56 27.23
CA ALA A 413 20.15 -35.90 27.76
C ALA A 413 19.14 -36.72 26.90
N PRO A 414 19.32 -38.05 26.80
CA PRO A 414 18.43 -38.93 26.05
C PRO A 414 16.92 -38.77 26.34
N PRO A 415 16.46 -38.56 27.59
CA PRO A 415 15.04 -38.33 27.88
C PRO A 415 14.50 -37.01 27.30
N LEU A 416 15.32 -35.97 27.19
CA LEU A 416 14.91 -34.69 26.60
C LEU A 416 14.76 -34.80 25.08
N LEU A 417 15.73 -35.46 24.43
CA LEU A 417 15.66 -35.75 22.99
C LEU A 417 14.46 -36.64 22.65
N ALA A 418 14.12 -37.60 23.53
CA ALA A 418 12.92 -38.41 23.40
C ALA A 418 11.63 -37.58 23.42
N ALA A 419 11.54 -36.57 24.30
CA ALA A 419 10.39 -35.67 24.35
C ALA A 419 10.28 -34.79 23.09
N LEU A 420 11.43 -34.26 22.63
CA LEU A 420 11.51 -33.39 21.45
C LEU A 420 11.38 -34.14 20.11
N ALA A 421 11.52 -35.47 20.10
CA ALA A 421 11.33 -36.28 18.88
C ALA A 421 9.89 -36.24 18.33
N ALA A 422 8.93 -35.75 19.12
CA ALA A 422 7.54 -35.56 18.71
C ALA A 422 7.13 -34.07 18.68
N ASP A 423 8.10 -33.15 18.62
CA ASP A 423 7.83 -31.70 18.58
C ASP A 423 6.95 -31.32 17.38
N PRO A 424 5.99 -30.38 17.52
CA PRO A 424 5.22 -29.89 16.38
C PRO A 424 6.11 -29.28 15.28
N ASP A 425 7.23 -28.67 15.67
CA ASP A 425 8.11 -27.98 14.72
C ASP A 425 9.10 -28.96 14.04
N PRO A 426 9.16 -28.99 12.70
CA PRO A 426 10.03 -29.92 11.97
C PRO A 426 11.52 -29.61 12.11
N ASP A 427 11.94 -28.38 12.37
CA ASP A 427 13.36 -28.05 12.56
C ASP A 427 13.88 -28.57 13.89
N VAL A 428 13.04 -28.57 14.93
CA VAL A 428 13.33 -29.22 16.21
C VAL A 428 13.51 -30.73 16.00
N ARG A 429 12.57 -31.38 15.30
CA ARG A 429 12.66 -32.81 15.00
C ARG A 429 13.88 -33.16 14.15
N GLN A 430 14.24 -32.34 13.16
CA GLN A 430 15.47 -32.46 12.38
C GLN A 430 16.74 -32.38 13.25
N ALA A 431 16.77 -31.47 14.23
CA ALA A 431 17.89 -31.38 15.16
C ALA A 431 18.03 -32.63 16.02
N VAL A 432 16.91 -33.16 16.54
CA VAL A 432 16.89 -34.45 17.26
C VAL A 432 17.35 -35.59 16.36
N ALA A 433 16.91 -35.63 15.10
CA ALA A 433 17.25 -36.68 14.15
C ALA A 433 18.77 -36.84 13.95
N ARG A 434 19.50 -35.72 13.82
CA ARG A 434 20.97 -35.73 13.63
C ARG A 434 21.78 -35.79 14.93
N HIS A 435 21.14 -35.70 16.09
CA HIS A 435 21.86 -35.55 17.37
C HIS A 435 22.53 -36.88 17.82
N PRO A 436 23.83 -36.89 18.18
CA PRO A 436 24.56 -38.12 18.51
C PRO A 436 23.99 -38.94 19.67
N ASN A 437 23.34 -38.27 20.64
CA ASN A 437 22.75 -38.91 21.82
C ASN A 437 21.30 -39.37 21.64
N THR A 438 20.72 -39.26 20.44
CA THR A 438 19.33 -39.63 20.20
C THR A 438 19.14 -41.15 20.32
N PRO A 439 18.25 -41.64 21.22
CA PRO A 439 18.06 -43.06 21.40
C PRO A 439 17.49 -43.74 20.16
N ARG A 440 17.92 -44.98 19.94
CA ARG A 440 17.50 -45.81 18.80
C ARG A 440 15.97 -45.87 18.59
N PRO A 441 15.11 -46.09 19.61
CA PRO A 441 13.66 -46.16 19.39
C PRO A 441 13.08 -44.87 18.76
N TRP A 442 13.69 -43.72 19.05
CA TRP A 442 13.26 -42.43 18.52
C TRP A 442 13.81 -42.15 17.13
N LEU A 443 15.02 -42.63 16.81
CA LEU A 443 15.50 -42.67 15.41
C LEU A 443 14.58 -43.55 14.54
N GLU A 444 14.12 -44.70 15.07
CA GLU A 444 13.20 -45.60 14.35
C GLU A 444 11.84 -44.93 14.07
N ARG A 445 11.35 -44.10 15.00
CA ARG A 445 10.13 -43.29 14.85
C ARG A 445 10.31 -42.11 13.89
N LEU A 446 11.41 -41.36 14.01
CA LEU A 446 11.69 -40.22 13.12
C LEU A 446 11.90 -40.69 11.67
N ALA A 447 12.38 -41.92 11.47
CA ALA A 447 12.52 -42.49 10.13
C ALA A 447 11.18 -42.87 9.48
N THR A 448 10.05 -42.58 10.13
CA THR A 448 8.69 -42.59 9.55
C THR A 448 7.98 -41.24 9.73
N ASP A 449 8.73 -40.15 9.94
CA ASP A 449 8.17 -38.79 10.05
C ASP A 449 7.51 -38.36 8.74
N ASP A 450 6.43 -37.58 8.82
CA ASP A 450 5.72 -37.09 7.63
C ASP A 450 6.60 -36.16 6.77
N GLN A 451 7.54 -35.42 7.38
CA GLN A 451 8.41 -34.48 6.68
C GLN A 451 9.66 -35.16 6.12
N PRO A 452 9.89 -35.15 4.78
CA PRO A 452 11.05 -35.78 4.16
C PRO A 452 12.39 -35.24 4.68
N ASP A 453 12.46 -33.96 5.02
CA ASP A 453 13.68 -33.35 5.56
C ASP A 453 14.06 -33.92 6.93
N VAL A 454 13.09 -34.18 7.81
CA VAL A 454 13.32 -34.86 9.09
C VAL A 454 13.88 -36.26 8.86
N ARG A 455 13.27 -37.03 7.95
CA ARG A 455 13.72 -38.38 7.60
C ARG A 455 15.14 -38.38 7.03
N ALA A 456 15.47 -37.41 6.18
CA ALA A 456 16.80 -37.26 5.59
C ALA A 456 17.87 -36.89 6.63
N GLN A 457 17.56 -36.03 7.61
CA GLN A 457 18.54 -35.61 8.65
C GLN A 457 18.99 -36.75 9.56
N ILE A 458 18.23 -37.84 9.66
CA ILE A 458 18.62 -39.06 10.39
C ILE A 458 19.91 -39.65 9.82
N LEU A 459 20.14 -39.51 8.52
CA LEU A 459 21.33 -40.01 7.83
C LEU A 459 22.60 -39.25 8.19
N VAL A 460 22.49 -38.08 8.83
CA VAL A 460 23.63 -37.35 9.36
C VAL A 460 24.03 -37.87 10.77
N ASN A 461 23.18 -38.68 11.41
CA ASN A 461 23.42 -39.17 12.76
C ASN A 461 24.54 -40.21 12.80
N PRO A 462 25.63 -40.01 13.59
CA PRO A 462 26.72 -40.96 13.68
C PRO A 462 26.33 -42.31 14.32
N ALA A 463 25.23 -42.36 15.07
CA ALA A 463 24.73 -43.56 15.73
C ALA A 463 23.63 -44.29 14.93
N LEU A 464 23.41 -43.91 13.66
CA LEU A 464 22.37 -44.50 12.81
C LEU A 464 22.57 -46.02 12.62
N PRO A 465 21.60 -46.86 13.02
CA PRO A 465 21.65 -48.29 12.71
C PRO A 465 21.52 -48.55 11.20
N GLU A 466 22.35 -49.45 10.67
CA GLU A 466 22.34 -49.86 9.25
C GLU A 466 20.95 -50.30 8.77
N ALA A 467 20.19 -51.01 9.61
CA ALA A 467 18.83 -51.45 9.29
C ALA A 467 17.87 -50.29 8.94
N LEU A 468 18.05 -49.11 9.56
CA LEU A 468 17.25 -47.93 9.23
C LEU A 468 17.66 -47.31 7.90
N MET A 469 18.95 -47.28 7.60
CA MET A 469 19.46 -46.82 6.32
C MET A 469 18.95 -47.68 5.15
N VAL A 470 18.91 -49.01 5.33
CA VAL A 470 18.32 -49.95 4.35
C VAL A 470 16.84 -49.66 4.10
N ARG A 471 16.08 -49.31 5.15
CA ARG A 471 14.66 -48.94 5.07
C ARG A 471 14.46 -47.58 4.37
N LEU A 472 15.26 -46.57 4.72
CA LEU A 472 15.18 -45.24 4.11
C LEU A 472 15.57 -45.24 2.62
N ALA A 473 16.33 -46.23 2.16
CA ALA A 473 16.58 -46.37 0.73
C ALA A 473 15.38 -46.92 -0.08
N THR A 474 14.23 -47.21 0.55
CA THR A 474 12.94 -47.42 -0.13
C THR A 474 11.94 -46.33 0.20
N ASP A 475 12.40 -45.19 0.72
CA ASP A 475 11.54 -44.06 1.06
C ASP A 475 10.79 -43.53 -0.17
N ASP A 476 9.57 -43.03 0.02
CA ASP A 476 8.75 -42.50 -1.07
C ASP A 476 9.36 -41.22 -1.67
N HIS A 477 10.05 -40.43 -0.86
CA HIS A 477 10.62 -39.16 -1.26
C HIS A 477 12.07 -39.30 -1.76
N TRP A 478 12.33 -38.82 -2.98
CA TRP A 478 13.63 -38.94 -3.65
C TRP A 478 14.79 -38.32 -2.85
N LYS A 479 14.59 -37.17 -2.20
CA LYS A 479 15.61 -36.49 -1.37
C LYS A 479 16.13 -37.36 -0.22
N VAL A 480 15.28 -38.20 0.38
CA VAL A 480 15.67 -39.12 1.44
C VAL A 480 16.54 -40.23 0.85
N ARG A 481 16.13 -40.82 -0.27
CA ARG A 481 16.91 -41.84 -1.00
C ARG A 481 18.25 -41.29 -1.48
N GLN A 482 18.29 -40.03 -1.94
CA GLN A 482 19.51 -39.32 -2.32
C GLN A 482 20.45 -39.16 -1.14
N ALA A 483 19.93 -38.76 0.03
CA ALA A 483 20.72 -38.67 1.24
C ALA A 483 21.29 -40.03 1.67
N VAL A 484 20.55 -41.14 1.46
CA VAL A 484 21.08 -42.49 1.71
C VAL A 484 22.22 -42.81 0.76
N ALA A 485 22.05 -42.52 -0.53
CA ALA A 485 23.09 -42.75 -1.54
C ALA A 485 24.36 -41.90 -1.28
N ALA A 486 24.22 -40.70 -0.71
CA ALA A 486 25.33 -39.82 -0.38
C ALA A 486 26.02 -40.17 0.96
N HIS A 487 25.43 -41.03 1.79
CA HIS A 487 25.96 -41.35 3.11
C HIS A 487 27.29 -42.14 3.01
N PRO A 488 28.41 -41.70 3.62
CA PRO A 488 29.74 -42.29 3.40
C PRO A 488 29.88 -43.80 3.68
N PHE A 489 29.00 -44.34 4.52
CA PHE A 489 28.97 -45.75 4.92
C PHE A 489 27.73 -46.50 4.38
N ALA A 490 27.12 -46.01 3.29
CA ALA A 490 26.01 -46.70 2.64
C ALA A 490 26.41 -48.14 2.23
N PRO A 491 25.62 -49.17 2.61
CA PRO A 491 25.92 -50.56 2.27
C PRO A 491 25.95 -50.76 0.75
N PRO A 492 26.87 -51.59 0.21
CA PRO A 492 26.96 -51.84 -1.22
C PRO A 492 25.63 -52.29 -1.85
N GLU A 493 24.87 -53.14 -1.17
CA GLU A 493 23.58 -53.66 -1.63
C GLU A 493 22.53 -52.56 -1.79
N VAL A 494 22.57 -51.55 -0.91
CA VAL A 494 21.70 -50.37 -0.99
C VAL A 494 22.07 -49.50 -2.19
N LEU A 495 23.36 -49.26 -2.39
CA LEU A 495 23.86 -48.51 -3.55
C LEU A 495 23.51 -49.20 -4.87
N ILE A 496 23.62 -50.53 -4.94
CA ILE A 496 23.23 -51.34 -6.11
C ILE A 496 21.73 -51.16 -6.41
N ARG A 497 20.87 -51.17 -5.39
CA ARG A 497 19.44 -50.92 -5.58
C ARG A 497 19.18 -49.50 -6.09
N LEU A 498 19.74 -48.50 -5.42
CA LEU A 498 19.54 -47.07 -5.75
C LEU A 498 20.14 -46.68 -7.10
N ALA A 499 21.05 -47.48 -7.67
CA ALA A 499 21.51 -47.30 -9.05
C ALA A 499 20.38 -47.40 -10.10
N THR A 500 19.28 -48.07 -9.76
CA THR A 500 18.09 -48.21 -10.60
C THR A 500 16.94 -47.28 -10.20
N ASP A 501 17.20 -46.32 -9.30
CA ASP A 501 16.17 -45.41 -8.81
C ASP A 501 15.53 -44.62 -9.96
N PRO A 502 14.20 -44.40 -9.96
CA PRO A 502 13.55 -43.56 -10.98
C PRO A 502 14.10 -42.13 -11.01
N ASP A 503 14.54 -41.61 -9.87
CA ASP A 503 15.01 -40.23 -9.75
C ASP A 503 16.48 -40.09 -10.20
N PRO A 504 16.79 -39.20 -11.17
CA PRO A 504 18.15 -38.98 -11.65
C PRO A 504 19.14 -38.48 -10.60
N ASP A 505 18.70 -37.68 -9.63
CA ASP A 505 19.58 -37.09 -8.62
C ASP A 505 19.99 -38.12 -7.56
N VAL A 506 19.13 -39.11 -7.30
CA VAL A 506 19.49 -40.31 -6.50
C VAL A 506 20.55 -41.14 -7.23
N ARG A 507 20.36 -41.41 -8.52
CA ARG A 507 21.35 -42.12 -9.34
C ARG A 507 22.69 -41.38 -9.40
N GLN A 508 22.65 -40.04 -9.46
CA GLN A 508 23.84 -39.19 -9.36
C GLN A 508 24.57 -39.32 -8.03
N ALA A 509 23.85 -39.31 -6.92
CA ALA A 509 24.46 -39.51 -5.61
C ALA A 509 25.14 -40.89 -5.49
N VAL A 510 24.54 -41.95 -6.05
CA VAL A 510 25.16 -43.30 -6.09
C VAL A 510 26.46 -43.29 -6.89
N ALA A 511 26.44 -42.69 -8.08
CA ALA A 511 27.63 -42.56 -8.92
C ALA A 511 28.70 -41.71 -8.22
N ASP A 512 28.29 -40.69 -7.47
CA ASP A 512 29.21 -39.80 -6.78
C ASP A 512 29.82 -40.36 -5.50
N HIS A 513 29.23 -41.44 -4.98
CA HIS A 513 29.66 -42.09 -3.76
C HIS A 513 31.14 -42.50 -3.79
N PRO A 514 31.96 -42.15 -2.77
CA PRO A 514 33.40 -42.46 -2.75
C PRO A 514 33.72 -43.96 -2.89
N ASN A 515 32.83 -44.81 -2.39
CA ASN A 515 32.96 -46.27 -2.37
C ASN A 515 31.90 -46.96 -3.24
N VAL A 516 31.52 -46.38 -4.39
CA VAL A 516 30.55 -47.00 -5.31
C VAL A 516 30.98 -48.43 -5.71
N PRO A 517 30.13 -49.46 -5.50
CA PRO A 517 30.45 -50.83 -5.91
C PRO A 517 30.28 -51.00 -7.43
N GLU A 518 31.07 -51.89 -8.03
CA GLU A 518 31.03 -52.12 -9.49
C GLU A 518 29.65 -52.56 -9.99
N ALA A 519 28.96 -53.41 -9.22
CA ALA A 519 27.59 -53.84 -9.53
C ALA A 519 26.54 -52.70 -9.51
N ALA A 520 26.82 -51.57 -8.86
CA ALA A 520 25.95 -50.38 -8.92
C ALA A 520 26.21 -49.54 -10.18
N LEU A 521 27.38 -49.69 -10.82
CA LEU A 521 27.66 -49.00 -12.07
C LEU A 521 26.96 -49.69 -13.25
N GLU A 522 26.79 -51.01 -13.25
CA GLU A 522 26.15 -51.73 -14.37
C GLU A 522 24.77 -51.16 -14.75
N PRO A 523 23.84 -50.89 -13.80
CA PRO A 523 22.55 -50.29 -14.14
C PRO A 523 22.63 -48.83 -14.59
N LEU A 524 23.55 -48.03 -14.02
CA LEU A 524 23.79 -46.63 -14.44
C LEU A 524 24.29 -46.55 -15.89
N PHE A 525 25.06 -47.55 -16.31
CA PHE A 525 25.51 -47.73 -17.69
C PHE A 525 24.52 -48.56 -18.53
N SER A 526 23.34 -48.89 -18.01
CA SER A 526 22.30 -49.67 -18.70
C SER A 526 22.79 -51.01 -19.28
N GLY A 527 23.75 -51.66 -18.61
CA GLY A 527 24.38 -52.90 -19.09
C GLY A 527 25.24 -52.75 -20.36
N TRP A 528 25.39 -51.53 -20.88
CA TRP A 528 26.11 -51.24 -22.12
C TRP A 528 27.61 -51.61 -22.04
N PHE A 529 28.19 -51.59 -20.84
CA PHE A 529 29.60 -51.89 -20.61
C PHE A 529 30.03 -53.28 -21.10
N ALA A 530 29.14 -54.28 -21.09
CA ALA A 530 29.46 -55.66 -21.50
C ALA A 530 29.88 -55.78 -22.98
N GLY A 531 29.57 -54.77 -23.81
CA GLY A 531 29.95 -54.71 -25.22
C GLY A 531 31.29 -54.01 -25.50
N LEU A 532 32.03 -53.58 -24.47
CA LEU A 532 33.32 -52.90 -24.63
C LEU A 532 34.49 -53.89 -24.73
N GLU A 533 35.31 -53.73 -25.77
CA GLU A 533 36.60 -54.43 -25.89
C GLU A 533 37.66 -53.69 -25.04
N THR A 534 37.73 -54.01 -23.74
CA THR A 534 38.68 -53.40 -22.79
C THR A 534 39.18 -54.40 -21.75
N GLU A 535 40.45 -54.29 -21.34
CA GLU A 535 41.02 -55.03 -20.21
C GLU A 535 40.70 -54.38 -18.85
N LEU A 536 40.12 -53.17 -18.84
CA LEU A 536 39.72 -52.45 -17.63
C LEU A 536 38.38 -52.96 -17.10
N SER A 537 38.24 -53.07 -15.79
CA SER A 537 36.92 -53.26 -15.16
C SER A 537 36.07 -51.99 -15.27
N LEU A 538 34.74 -52.09 -15.12
CA LEU A 538 33.82 -50.95 -15.19
C LEU A 538 34.12 -49.93 -14.11
N LEU A 539 34.46 -50.40 -12.92
CA LEU A 539 34.84 -49.54 -11.80
C LEU A 539 36.14 -48.77 -12.09
N GLU A 540 37.14 -49.43 -12.68
CA GLU A 540 38.41 -48.79 -13.02
C GLU A 540 38.23 -47.78 -14.16
N LEU A 541 37.47 -48.13 -15.21
CA LEU A 541 37.12 -47.20 -16.29
C LEU A 541 36.39 -45.97 -15.75
N TYR A 542 35.37 -46.17 -14.91
CA TYR A 542 34.60 -45.09 -14.29
C TYR A 542 35.48 -44.17 -13.45
N ARG A 543 36.31 -44.73 -12.55
CA ARG A 543 37.21 -43.94 -11.69
C ARG A 543 38.20 -43.13 -12.50
N ARG A 544 38.81 -43.73 -13.54
CA ARG A 544 39.71 -43.03 -14.45
C ARG A 544 39.00 -41.90 -15.19
N ALA A 545 37.80 -42.16 -15.73
CA ALA A 545 37.03 -41.17 -16.47
C ALA A 545 36.58 -40.01 -15.57
N LYS A 546 36.08 -40.32 -14.37
CA LYS A 546 35.65 -39.32 -13.38
C LYS A 546 36.80 -38.42 -12.92
N ARG A 547 38.00 -38.98 -12.71
CA ARG A 547 39.20 -38.23 -12.32
C ARG A 547 39.93 -37.57 -13.50
N LEU A 548 39.36 -37.64 -14.71
CA LEU A 548 39.94 -37.09 -15.93
C LEU A 548 41.36 -37.64 -16.21
N ALA A 549 41.56 -38.94 -15.95
CA ALA A 549 42.88 -39.57 -16.03
C ALA A 549 43.43 -39.52 -17.47
N PRO A 550 44.63 -38.96 -17.69
CA PRO A 550 45.16 -38.71 -19.03
C PRO A 550 45.48 -39.98 -19.82
N GLU A 551 45.59 -41.12 -19.13
CA GLU A 551 45.91 -42.43 -19.72
C GLU A 551 44.72 -43.10 -20.41
N LEU A 552 43.49 -42.58 -20.25
CA LEU A 552 42.34 -43.15 -20.93
C LEU A 552 42.44 -42.90 -22.44
N PRO A 553 42.47 -43.98 -23.26
CA PRO A 553 42.68 -43.85 -24.68
C PRO A 553 41.43 -43.29 -25.36
N PRO A 554 41.58 -42.43 -26.39
CA PRO A 554 40.46 -41.77 -27.04
C PRO A 554 39.40 -42.72 -27.63
N HIS A 555 39.77 -43.93 -28.06
CA HIS A 555 38.81 -44.90 -28.61
C HIS A 555 37.80 -45.38 -27.57
N LEU A 556 38.20 -45.58 -26.30
CA LEU A 556 37.27 -45.92 -25.21
C LEU A 556 36.35 -44.74 -24.88
N LEU A 557 36.85 -43.51 -24.96
CA LEU A 557 36.02 -42.30 -24.79
C LEU A 557 35.01 -42.14 -25.94
N SER A 558 35.39 -42.46 -27.18
CA SER A 558 34.46 -42.50 -28.32
C SER A 558 33.36 -43.55 -28.13
N GLN A 559 33.69 -44.72 -27.58
CA GLN A 559 32.68 -45.72 -27.23
C GLN A 559 31.77 -45.18 -26.12
N LEU A 560 32.32 -44.63 -25.02
CA LEU A 560 31.53 -44.04 -23.93
C LEU A 560 30.59 -42.94 -24.43
N ALA A 561 31.04 -42.11 -25.37
CA ALA A 561 30.22 -41.09 -26.01
C ALA A 561 29.02 -41.65 -26.78
N ALA A 562 28.99 -42.94 -27.10
CA ALA A 562 27.87 -43.62 -27.77
C ALA A 562 27.03 -44.49 -26.82
N GLY A 563 27.34 -44.48 -25.53
CA GLY A 563 26.67 -45.29 -24.51
C GLY A 563 25.45 -44.63 -23.87
N SER A 564 25.15 -45.03 -22.63
CA SER A 564 24.08 -44.44 -21.81
C SER A 564 24.32 -42.96 -21.52
N GLU A 565 23.29 -42.26 -21.06
CA GLU A 565 23.37 -40.86 -20.59
C GLU A 565 24.62 -40.62 -19.70
N TRP A 566 24.89 -41.51 -18.74
CA TRP A 566 26.06 -41.42 -17.85
C TRP A 566 27.39 -41.53 -18.58
N ALA A 567 27.49 -42.51 -19.48
CA ALA A 567 28.69 -42.74 -20.28
C ALA A 567 28.98 -41.51 -21.16
N ARG A 568 27.92 -40.93 -21.75
CA ARG A 568 28.01 -39.72 -22.57
C ARG A 568 28.46 -38.51 -21.76
N ARG A 569 27.96 -38.32 -20.54
CA ARG A 569 28.37 -37.21 -19.64
C ARG A 569 29.83 -37.32 -19.21
N LEU A 570 30.30 -38.52 -18.88
CA LEU A 570 31.71 -38.76 -18.55
C LEU A 570 32.64 -38.52 -19.74
N ALA A 571 32.28 -39.04 -20.91
CA ALA A 571 33.02 -38.80 -22.14
C ALA A 571 33.01 -37.31 -22.49
N ALA A 572 31.85 -36.65 -22.44
CA ALA A 572 31.69 -35.23 -22.75
C ALA A 572 32.66 -34.35 -21.96
N ARG A 573 32.83 -34.57 -20.65
CA ARG A 573 33.70 -33.77 -19.79
C ARG A 573 35.20 -34.08 -19.92
N HIS A 574 35.57 -35.22 -20.52
CA HIS A 574 36.95 -35.72 -20.51
C HIS A 574 37.89 -35.01 -21.52
N PRO A 575 39.10 -34.55 -21.12
CA PRO A 575 39.99 -33.76 -21.98
C PRO A 575 40.55 -34.48 -23.22
N ASN A 576 40.48 -35.82 -23.25
CA ASN A 576 40.95 -36.63 -24.38
C ASN A 576 39.83 -37.08 -25.33
N THR A 577 38.59 -36.66 -25.09
CA THR A 577 37.47 -37.01 -25.97
C THR A 577 37.65 -36.37 -27.33
N LEU A 578 37.44 -37.14 -28.40
CA LEU A 578 37.69 -36.66 -29.75
C LEU A 578 36.69 -35.56 -30.12
N GLY A 579 37.15 -34.54 -30.85
CA GLY A 579 36.30 -33.40 -31.22
C GLY A 579 35.03 -33.79 -31.99
N ARG A 580 35.10 -34.83 -32.85
CA ARG A 580 33.91 -35.37 -33.55
C ARG A 580 32.83 -35.92 -32.62
N ASP A 581 33.24 -36.46 -31.46
CA ASP A 581 32.31 -37.00 -30.47
C ASP A 581 31.70 -35.86 -29.65
N LEU A 582 32.50 -34.84 -29.29
CA LEU A 582 31.98 -33.61 -28.65
C LEU A 582 31.00 -32.87 -29.56
N GLU A 583 31.27 -32.78 -30.87
CA GLU A 583 30.36 -32.19 -31.86
C GLU A 583 29.02 -32.93 -31.90
N ARG A 584 29.02 -34.26 -31.84
CA ARG A 584 27.79 -35.06 -31.77
C ARG A 584 27.06 -34.86 -30.43
N LEU A 585 27.79 -34.88 -29.32
CA LEU A 585 27.23 -34.75 -27.96
C LEU A 585 26.71 -33.33 -27.67
N ALA A 586 27.19 -32.31 -28.38
CA ALA A 586 26.64 -30.96 -28.29
C ALA A 586 25.18 -30.87 -28.79
N GLY A 587 24.71 -31.85 -29.57
CA GLY A 587 23.32 -31.99 -29.99
C GLY A 587 22.53 -33.06 -29.22
N ASP A 588 23.01 -33.51 -28.05
CA ASP A 588 22.33 -34.52 -27.25
C ASP A 588 20.98 -34.02 -26.72
N GLU A 589 20.01 -34.91 -26.55
CA GLU A 589 18.68 -34.56 -26.03
C GLU A 589 18.75 -34.11 -24.56
N ASP A 590 19.67 -34.69 -23.77
CA ASP A 590 19.85 -34.34 -22.37
C ASP A 590 20.73 -33.09 -22.24
N TRP A 591 20.15 -32.03 -21.66
CA TRP A 591 20.86 -30.77 -21.39
C TRP A 591 22.09 -30.97 -20.51
N ARG A 592 22.09 -31.98 -19.63
CA ARG A 592 23.22 -32.26 -18.74
C ARG A 592 24.42 -32.87 -19.47
N VAL A 593 24.18 -33.55 -20.59
CA VAL A 593 25.25 -33.99 -21.50
C VAL A 593 25.84 -32.76 -22.20
N ARG A 594 24.99 -31.87 -22.72
CA ARG A 594 25.42 -30.64 -23.38
C ARG A 594 26.18 -29.70 -22.42
N GLN A 595 25.76 -29.61 -21.16
CA GLN A 595 26.50 -28.92 -20.10
C GLN A 595 27.89 -29.54 -19.90
N ALA A 596 27.97 -30.87 -19.78
CA ALA A 596 29.24 -31.57 -19.62
C ALA A 596 30.18 -31.38 -20.83
N VAL A 597 29.62 -31.22 -22.05
CA VAL A 597 30.38 -30.83 -23.24
C VAL A 597 30.97 -29.42 -23.06
N ALA A 598 30.16 -28.44 -22.63
CA ALA A 598 30.62 -27.08 -22.36
C ALA A 598 31.68 -26.99 -21.24
N GLU A 599 31.68 -27.93 -20.29
CA GLU A 599 32.69 -28.04 -19.22
C GLU A 599 34.01 -28.67 -19.67
N ASN A 600 34.09 -29.22 -20.89
CA ASN A 600 35.29 -29.90 -21.38
C ASN A 600 36.45 -28.91 -21.61
N PRO A 601 37.60 -29.05 -20.92
CA PRO A 601 38.70 -28.08 -21.01
C PRO A 601 39.42 -28.04 -22.37
N ARG A 602 39.16 -29.00 -23.27
CA ARG A 602 39.73 -29.07 -24.62
C ARG A 602 38.67 -29.01 -25.72
N ILE A 603 37.48 -28.50 -25.41
CA ILE A 603 36.43 -28.28 -26.42
C ILE A 603 36.91 -27.34 -27.53
N ARG A 604 36.49 -27.61 -28.77
CA ARG A 604 36.75 -26.72 -29.91
C ARG A 604 35.88 -25.48 -29.80
N SER A 605 36.44 -24.31 -30.12
CA SER A 605 35.72 -23.03 -30.06
C SER A 605 34.38 -23.06 -30.80
N GLY A 606 34.32 -23.66 -32.00
CA GLY A 606 33.07 -23.73 -32.78
C GLY A 606 31.94 -24.53 -32.11
N VAL A 607 32.25 -25.53 -31.28
CA VAL A 607 31.23 -26.27 -30.51
C VAL A 607 30.76 -25.44 -29.32
N LEU A 608 31.69 -24.78 -28.64
CA LEU A 608 31.38 -23.90 -27.52
C LEU A 608 30.55 -22.68 -27.95
N GLU A 609 30.81 -22.15 -29.15
CA GLU A 609 30.04 -21.08 -29.78
C GLU A 609 28.59 -21.52 -30.08
N ALA A 610 28.39 -22.75 -30.57
CA ALA A 610 27.04 -23.28 -30.80
C ALA A 610 26.24 -23.43 -29.49
N LEU A 611 26.90 -23.87 -28.40
CA LEU A 611 26.28 -24.03 -27.09
C LEU A 611 25.96 -22.69 -26.40
N ALA A 612 26.51 -21.57 -26.87
CA ALA A 612 26.15 -20.24 -26.36
C ALA A 612 24.68 -19.87 -26.65
N THR A 613 24.07 -20.51 -27.66
CA THR A 613 22.65 -20.36 -28.01
C THR A 613 21.78 -21.53 -27.51
N ASP A 614 22.27 -22.36 -26.59
CA ASP A 614 21.51 -23.52 -26.11
C ASP A 614 20.18 -23.08 -25.47
N PRO A 615 19.06 -23.81 -25.68
CA PRO A 615 17.79 -23.47 -25.03
C PRO A 615 17.87 -23.51 -23.49
N ASP A 616 18.75 -24.32 -22.91
CA ASP A 616 18.87 -24.48 -21.47
C ASP A 616 19.86 -23.48 -20.85
N ALA A 617 19.43 -22.77 -19.80
CA ALA A 617 20.24 -21.75 -19.15
C ALA A 617 21.46 -22.30 -18.40
N ASP A 618 21.43 -23.53 -17.88
CA ASP A 618 22.58 -24.14 -17.20
C ASP A 618 23.71 -24.49 -18.19
N VAL A 619 23.37 -24.86 -19.42
CA VAL A 619 24.35 -25.02 -20.50
C VAL A 619 25.00 -23.67 -20.82
N ARG A 620 24.19 -22.61 -20.99
CA ARG A 620 24.71 -21.26 -21.26
C ARG A 620 25.55 -20.70 -20.09
N LYS A 621 25.20 -21.02 -18.84
CA LYS A 621 26.02 -20.73 -17.65
C LYS A 621 27.36 -21.44 -17.69
N ALA A 622 27.41 -22.71 -18.10
CA ALA A 622 28.66 -23.45 -18.27
C ALA A 622 29.55 -22.81 -19.36
N VAL A 623 28.95 -22.42 -20.49
CA VAL A 623 29.66 -21.69 -21.55
C VAL A 623 30.22 -20.37 -21.02
N ALA A 624 29.41 -19.57 -20.31
CA ALA A 624 29.85 -18.30 -19.71
C ALA A 624 31.00 -18.48 -18.71
N ARG A 625 31.06 -19.61 -17.99
CA ARG A 625 32.15 -19.93 -17.05
C ARG A 625 33.40 -20.45 -17.73
N HIS A 626 33.30 -21.01 -18.93
CA HIS A 626 34.40 -21.70 -19.58
C HIS A 626 35.63 -20.78 -19.81
N PRO A 627 36.87 -21.25 -19.56
CA PRO A 627 38.07 -20.42 -19.74
C PRO A 627 38.36 -20.00 -21.18
N GLN A 628 37.93 -20.79 -22.17
CA GLN A 628 38.19 -20.56 -23.60
C GLN A 628 36.99 -19.97 -24.37
N VAL A 629 35.99 -19.46 -23.65
CA VAL A 629 34.83 -18.81 -24.30
C VAL A 629 35.28 -17.63 -25.14
N SER A 630 34.75 -17.52 -26.36
CA SER A 630 35.13 -16.43 -27.27
C SER A 630 34.47 -15.11 -26.85
N ALA A 631 35.10 -13.99 -27.21
CA ALA A 631 34.51 -12.66 -26.99
C ALA A 631 33.14 -12.52 -27.68
N ALA A 632 32.96 -13.15 -28.85
CA ALA A 632 31.68 -13.17 -29.57
C ALA A 632 30.59 -13.90 -28.78
N SER A 633 30.89 -15.07 -28.20
CA SER A 633 29.93 -15.78 -27.33
C SER A 633 29.59 -14.98 -26.08
N LEU A 634 30.56 -14.31 -25.45
CA LEU A 634 30.28 -13.46 -24.29
C LEU A 634 29.42 -12.24 -24.65
N ALA A 635 29.63 -11.62 -25.81
CA ALA A 635 28.79 -10.52 -26.30
C ALA A 635 27.35 -10.95 -26.58
N LEU A 636 27.15 -12.18 -27.07
CA LEU A 636 25.84 -12.79 -27.21
C LEU A 636 25.18 -13.04 -25.84
N LEU A 637 25.90 -13.66 -24.91
CA LEU A 637 25.41 -13.98 -23.55
C LEU A 637 25.17 -12.73 -22.69
N ALA A 638 25.76 -11.59 -23.04
CA ALA A 638 25.43 -10.30 -22.42
C ALA A 638 23.99 -9.84 -22.70
N GLN A 639 23.36 -10.38 -23.75
CA GLN A 639 21.98 -10.10 -24.14
C GLN A 639 21.02 -11.25 -23.77
N ASP A 640 21.48 -12.19 -22.94
CA ASP A 640 20.69 -13.36 -22.54
C ASP A 640 19.44 -12.94 -21.77
N GLU A 641 18.34 -13.67 -21.95
CA GLU A 641 17.11 -13.43 -21.17
C GLU A 641 17.31 -13.74 -19.67
N HIS A 642 18.21 -14.68 -19.34
CA HIS A 642 18.40 -15.18 -17.99
C HIS A 642 19.39 -14.32 -17.20
N LEU A 643 18.93 -13.75 -16.08
CA LEU A 643 19.69 -12.87 -15.20
C LEU A 643 21.07 -13.43 -14.82
N GLU A 644 21.12 -14.68 -14.33
CA GLU A 644 22.38 -15.28 -13.86
C GLU A 644 23.43 -15.39 -14.98
N VAL A 645 23.02 -15.60 -16.23
CA VAL A 645 23.95 -15.69 -17.36
C VAL A 645 24.59 -14.33 -17.60
N ARG A 646 23.79 -13.26 -17.66
CA ARG A 646 24.29 -11.88 -17.79
C ARG A 646 25.19 -11.48 -16.63
N LEU A 647 24.83 -11.86 -15.40
CA LEU A 647 25.63 -11.61 -14.21
C LEU A 647 26.98 -12.33 -14.26
N LEU A 648 27.02 -13.58 -14.73
CA LEU A 648 28.26 -14.32 -14.93
C LEU A 648 29.16 -13.61 -15.95
N VAL A 649 28.61 -13.13 -17.07
CA VAL A 649 29.38 -12.36 -18.05
C VAL A 649 29.94 -11.07 -17.42
N ALA A 650 29.11 -10.31 -16.71
CA ALA A 650 29.50 -9.06 -16.05
C ALA A 650 30.63 -9.26 -15.01
N ALA A 651 30.60 -10.37 -14.27
CA ALA A 651 31.56 -10.66 -13.21
C ALA A 651 32.92 -11.19 -13.72
N ARG A 652 33.05 -11.52 -15.02
CA ARG A 652 34.32 -12.04 -15.57
C ARG A 652 35.37 -10.95 -15.71
N LEU A 653 36.55 -11.19 -15.15
CA LEU A 653 37.66 -10.23 -15.20
C LEU A 653 38.05 -9.82 -16.63
N GLU A 654 37.99 -10.76 -17.59
CA GLU A 654 38.35 -10.56 -19.00
C GLU A 654 37.12 -10.48 -19.92
N ALA A 655 35.97 -10.01 -19.41
CA ALA A 655 34.79 -9.80 -20.24
C ALA A 655 35.07 -8.77 -21.35
N PRO A 656 34.58 -8.99 -22.58
CA PRO A 656 34.83 -8.08 -23.69
C PRO A 656 34.16 -6.73 -23.43
N LEU A 657 34.81 -5.66 -23.89
CA LEU A 657 34.35 -4.29 -23.69
C LEU A 657 32.92 -4.06 -24.16
N GLU A 658 32.54 -4.63 -25.31
CA GLU A 658 31.20 -4.52 -25.88
C GLU A 658 30.12 -5.11 -24.97
N ALA A 659 30.39 -6.29 -24.38
CA ALA A 659 29.49 -6.91 -23.41
C ALA A 659 29.36 -6.07 -22.13
N LEU A 660 30.48 -5.61 -21.56
CA LEU A 660 30.45 -4.79 -20.35
C LEU A 660 29.77 -3.44 -20.59
N ALA A 661 30.00 -2.82 -21.76
CA ALA A 661 29.33 -1.59 -22.14
C ALA A 661 27.82 -1.79 -22.25
N TRP A 662 27.35 -2.93 -22.79
CA TRP A 662 25.93 -3.30 -22.81
C TRP A 662 25.36 -3.47 -21.40
N LEU A 663 26.01 -4.31 -20.58
CA LEU A 663 25.57 -4.68 -19.23
C LEU A 663 25.65 -3.52 -18.22
N ALA A 664 26.48 -2.50 -18.47
CA ALA A 664 26.52 -1.30 -17.64
C ALA A 664 25.19 -0.50 -17.67
N GLY A 665 24.35 -0.74 -18.68
CA GLY A 665 22.99 -0.25 -18.79
C GLY A 665 21.92 -1.33 -18.77
N ASP A 666 22.20 -2.50 -18.18
CA ASP A 666 21.23 -3.60 -18.02
C ASP A 666 19.98 -3.12 -17.26
N ASP A 667 18.87 -3.83 -17.44
CA ASP A 667 17.63 -3.54 -16.72
C ASP A 667 17.73 -3.96 -15.23
N ASP A 668 18.54 -4.99 -14.94
CA ASP A 668 18.78 -5.46 -13.58
C ASP A 668 19.92 -4.71 -12.88
N GLU A 669 19.68 -4.32 -11.63
CA GLU A 669 20.66 -3.55 -10.85
C GLU A 669 21.91 -4.34 -10.49
N ALA A 670 21.80 -5.62 -10.14
CA ALA A 670 22.95 -6.43 -9.75
C ALA A 670 23.90 -6.63 -10.94
N VAL A 671 23.34 -6.82 -12.14
CA VAL A 671 24.12 -6.90 -13.39
C VAL A 671 24.82 -5.57 -13.69
N ARG A 672 24.11 -4.43 -13.58
CA ARG A 672 24.72 -3.10 -13.76
C ARG A 672 25.87 -2.88 -12.78
N GLN A 673 25.67 -3.19 -11.50
CA GLN A 673 26.70 -3.02 -10.47
C GLN A 673 27.92 -3.91 -10.75
N ALA A 674 27.72 -5.18 -11.11
CA ALA A 674 28.80 -6.09 -11.46
C ALA A 674 29.59 -5.61 -12.70
N ALA A 675 28.91 -5.17 -13.76
CA ALA A 675 29.56 -4.65 -14.96
C ALA A 675 30.33 -3.35 -14.68
N ARG A 676 29.78 -2.45 -13.86
CA ARG A 676 30.40 -1.17 -13.49
C ARG A 676 31.58 -1.32 -12.53
N ALA A 677 31.57 -2.36 -11.70
CA ALA A 677 32.68 -2.71 -10.82
C ALA A 677 33.80 -3.47 -11.56
N ASN A 678 33.56 -3.91 -12.80
CA ASN A 678 34.53 -4.68 -13.55
C ASN A 678 35.73 -3.81 -13.99
N PRO A 679 36.98 -4.18 -13.64
CA PRO A 679 38.17 -3.40 -14.00
C PRO A 679 38.40 -3.22 -15.51
N SER A 680 37.83 -4.11 -16.34
CA SER A 680 37.96 -4.06 -17.79
C SER A 680 37.04 -3.02 -18.46
N LEU A 681 36.09 -2.44 -17.72
CA LEU A 681 35.25 -1.36 -18.22
C LEU A 681 35.98 0.00 -18.07
N PRO A 682 36.28 0.73 -19.16
CA PRO A 682 36.97 2.01 -19.11
C PRO A 682 36.17 3.06 -18.33
N VAL A 683 36.88 3.88 -17.57
CA VAL A 683 36.30 5.00 -16.80
C VAL A 683 35.51 5.94 -17.71
N GLY A 684 35.90 6.13 -18.97
CA GLY A 684 35.15 6.97 -19.91
C GLY A 684 33.72 6.47 -20.22
N ILE A 685 33.49 5.15 -20.24
CA ILE A 685 32.14 4.59 -20.42
C ILE A 685 31.33 4.73 -19.13
N LEU A 686 31.96 4.50 -17.98
CA LEU A 686 31.34 4.78 -16.68
C LEU A 686 30.92 6.25 -16.56
N ASP A 687 31.78 7.17 -17.00
CA ASP A 687 31.49 8.60 -17.04
C ASP A 687 30.33 8.91 -17.99
N ALA A 688 30.27 8.27 -19.16
CA ALA A 688 29.16 8.43 -20.09
C ALA A 688 27.82 7.98 -19.47
N TYR A 689 27.78 6.83 -18.79
CA TYR A 689 26.59 6.38 -18.06
C TYR A 689 26.22 7.30 -16.90
N ARG A 690 27.18 7.76 -16.10
CA ARG A 690 26.94 8.72 -15.02
C ARG A 690 26.38 10.05 -15.55
N ARG A 691 26.90 10.53 -16.68
CA ARG A 691 26.41 11.73 -17.36
C ARG A 691 25.02 11.52 -17.97
N ALA A 692 24.73 10.32 -18.49
CA ALA A 692 23.39 9.96 -18.96
C ALA A 692 22.36 9.94 -17.82
N GLU A 693 22.71 9.35 -16.68
CA GLU A 693 21.88 9.33 -15.46
C GLU A 693 21.67 10.74 -14.87
N ALA A 694 22.65 11.63 -15.03
CA ALA A 694 22.54 13.03 -14.67
C ALA A 694 21.83 13.90 -15.74
N PHE A 695 21.36 13.29 -16.83
CA PHE A 695 20.73 13.97 -17.97
C PHE A 695 21.56 15.14 -18.54
N ASP A 696 22.89 14.95 -18.66
CA ASP A 696 23.81 15.95 -19.19
C ASP A 696 23.47 16.27 -20.67
N ALA A 697 23.13 17.54 -20.92
CA ALA A 697 22.75 18.07 -22.24
C ALA A 697 23.92 18.15 -23.25
N THR A 698 25.14 17.83 -22.83
CA THR A 698 26.35 17.79 -23.68
C THR A 698 26.84 16.37 -23.96
N LEU A 699 26.01 15.37 -23.64
CA LEU A 699 26.33 13.97 -23.89
C LEU A 699 26.44 13.68 -25.40
N ASP A 700 27.31 12.75 -25.76
CA ASP A 700 27.53 12.37 -27.15
C ASP A 700 26.27 11.78 -27.80
N LEU A 701 25.94 12.26 -29.00
CA LEU A 701 24.73 11.86 -29.72
C LEU A 701 24.80 10.40 -30.21
N GLY A 702 26.00 9.91 -30.53
CA GLY A 702 26.23 8.52 -30.91
C GLY A 702 25.93 7.58 -29.73
N PHE A 703 26.43 7.92 -28.54
CA PHE A 703 26.14 7.17 -27.32
C PHE A 703 24.65 7.15 -26.97
N LEU A 704 23.93 8.26 -27.13
CA LEU A 704 22.47 8.29 -26.94
C LEU A 704 21.72 7.40 -27.93
N ALA A 705 22.15 7.38 -29.20
CA ALA A 705 21.59 6.48 -30.20
C ALA A 705 21.84 5.00 -29.86
N GLU A 706 23.02 4.68 -29.31
CA GLU A 706 23.30 3.33 -28.81
C GLU A 706 22.40 2.96 -27.63
N LEU A 707 22.24 3.84 -26.64
CA LEU A 707 21.37 3.59 -25.48
C LEU A 707 19.91 3.34 -25.90
N ALA A 708 19.41 4.07 -26.90
CA ALA A 708 18.07 3.90 -27.44
C ALA A 708 17.82 2.55 -28.14
N GLY A 709 18.88 1.79 -28.47
CA GLY A 709 18.79 0.45 -29.06
C GLY A 709 18.95 -0.71 -28.05
N ARG A 710 19.10 -0.41 -26.75
CA ARG A 710 19.42 -1.40 -25.70
C ARG A 710 18.19 -1.79 -24.87
N GLY A 711 18.42 -2.31 -23.65
CA GLY A 711 17.39 -2.65 -22.66
C GLY A 711 16.53 -1.45 -22.23
N LEU A 712 15.43 -1.73 -21.54
CA LEU A 712 14.42 -0.74 -21.13
C LEU A 712 15.03 0.46 -20.41
N TYR A 713 15.94 0.21 -19.46
CA TYR A 713 16.61 1.22 -18.65
C TYR A 713 17.44 2.18 -19.51
N ALA A 714 18.26 1.63 -20.41
CA ALA A 714 19.06 2.42 -21.33
C ALA A 714 18.20 3.25 -22.30
N ARG A 715 17.10 2.68 -22.84
CA ARG A 715 16.18 3.43 -23.70
C ARG A 715 15.49 4.57 -22.96
N ALA A 716 15.10 4.37 -21.70
CA ALA A 716 14.51 5.42 -20.87
C ALA A 716 15.50 6.57 -20.59
N LEU A 717 16.77 6.25 -20.30
CA LEU A 717 17.82 7.28 -20.14
C LEU A 717 18.01 8.09 -21.43
N ALA A 718 18.06 7.42 -22.58
CA ALA A 718 18.14 8.10 -23.86
C ALA A 718 16.89 8.96 -24.12
N ALA A 719 15.70 8.43 -23.86
CA ALA A 719 14.44 9.14 -24.06
C ALA A 719 14.35 10.45 -23.26
N GLN A 720 14.76 10.44 -21.99
CA GLN A 720 14.63 11.60 -21.11
C GLN A 720 15.77 12.63 -21.25
N ASN A 721 16.91 12.26 -21.83
CA ASN A 721 18.06 13.15 -21.92
C ASN A 721 17.81 14.36 -22.86
N PRO A 722 18.04 15.61 -22.43
CA PRO A 722 17.83 16.81 -23.25
C PRO A 722 18.62 16.87 -24.56
N ALA A 723 19.77 16.17 -24.65
CA ALA A 723 20.59 16.13 -25.87
C ALA A 723 20.03 15.21 -26.95
N THR A 724 19.00 14.41 -26.66
CA THR A 724 18.48 13.39 -27.57
C THR A 724 17.89 14.01 -28.84
N PRO A 725 18.37 13.60 -30.04
CA PRO A 725 17.90 14.16 -31.29
C PRO A 725 16.40 13.98 -31.50
N GLN A 726 15.74 14.99 -32.11
CA GLN A 726 14.29 14.97 -32.35
C GLN A 726 13.82 13.73 -33.14
N ALA A 727 14.61 13.27 -34.12
CA ALA A 727 14.29 12.07 -34.88
C ALA A 727 14.25 10.81 -34.00
N LEU A 728 15.16 10.71 -33.01
CA LEU A 728 15.22 9.59 -32.08
C LEU A 728 14.07 9.66 -31.06
N LEU A 729 13.74 10.86 -30.58
CA LEU A 729 12.55 11.06 -29.72
C LEU A 729 11.26 10.66 -30.45
N ALA A 730 11.12 11.02 -31.74
CA ALA A 730 9.95 10.64 -32.54
C ALA A 730 9.80 9.11 -32.69
N GLN A 731 10.92 8.38 -32.78
CA GLN A 731 10.91 6.92 -32.75
C GLN A 731 10.50 6.38 -31.37
N LEU A 732 11.09 6.91 -30.29
CA LEU A 732 10.83 6.47 -28.92
C LEU A 732 9.41 6.81 -28.44
N CYS A 733 8.74 7.81 -29.04
CA CYS A 733 7.30 8.05 -28.83
C CYS A 733 6.43 6.83 -29.18
N GLN A 734 6.92 5.92 -30.02
CA GLN A 734 6.19 4.72 -30.45
C GLN A 734 6.72 3.45 -29.76
N ASP A 735 7.58 3.58 -28.74
CA ASP A 735 8.10 2.43 -28.01
C ASP A 735 6.94 1.64 -27.38
N ALA A 736 7.03 0.31 -27.43
CA ALA A 736 6.00 -0.57 -26.87
C ALA A 736 5.86 -0.37 -25.35
N GLU A 737 6.96 -0.03 -24.68
CA GLU A 737 7.01 0.15 -23.23
C GLU A 737 6.57 1.57 -22.82
N TRP A 738 5.54 1.65 -21.99
CA TRP A 738 4.98 2.93 -21.54
C TRP A 738 5.99 3.78 -20.75
N ARG A 739 6.92 3.13 -20.01
CA ARG A 739 7.98 3.84 -19.26
C ARG A 739 8.91 4.62 -20.17
N VAL A 740 9.22 4.08 -21.36
CA VAL A 740 10.05 4.78 -22.34
C VAL A 740 9.27 5.97 -22.90
N ARG A 741 7.99 5.78 -23.26
CA ARG A 741 7.13 6.89 -23.73
C ARG A 741 6.93 7.98 -22.68
N GLN A 742 6.84 7.61 -21.40
CA GLN A 742 6.82 8.56 -20.29
C GLN A 742 8.14 9.34 -20.20
N ALA A 743 9.28 8.65 -20.28
CA ALA A 743 10.59 9.29 -20.31
C ALA A 743 10.73 10.27 -21.48
N VAL A 744 10.17 9.94 -22.65
CA VAL A 744 10.07 10.87 -23.79
C VAL A 744 9.22 12.10 -23.43
N ALA A 745 8.05 11.91 -22.81
CA ALA A 745 7.18 13.01 -22.37
C ALA A 745 7.82 13.91 -21.29
N LEU A 746 8.79 13.40 -20.52
CA LEU A 746 9.57 14.16 -19.55
C LEU A 746 10.77 14.90 -20.15
N ASN A 747 11.11 14.64 -21.42
CA ASN A 747 12.24 15.29 -22.09
C ASN A 747 11.92 16.76 -22.39
N PRO A 748 12.64 17.74 -21.81
CA PRO A 748 12.33 19.16 -21.95
C PRO A 748 12.42 19.69 -23.40
N CYS A 749 13.09 18.96 -24.29
CA CYS A 749 13.30 19.34 -25.70
C CYS A 749 12.30 18.68 -26.66
N LEU A 750 11.27 17.99 -26.16
CA LEU A 750 10.27 17.31 -26.98
C LEU A 750 9.48 18.31 -27.87
N PRO A 751 9.35 18.06 -29.19
CA PRO A 751 8.62 18.96 -30.08
C PRO A 751 7.10 18.90 -29.85
N ARG A 752 6.40 19.97 -30.22
CA ARG A 752 4.95 20.12 -29.98
C ARG A 752 4.11 19.03 -30.62
N GLU A 753 4.46 18.59 -31.83
CA GLU A 753 3.74 17.52 -32.54
C GLU A 753 3.78 16.19 -31.76
N SER A 754 4.95 15.84 -31.20
CA SER A 754 5.09 14.65 -30.36
C SER A 754 4.33 14.76 -29.04
N LEU A 755 4.34 15.94 -28.40
CA LEU A 755 3.51 16.21 -27.22
C LEU A 755 2.02 16.04 -27.52
N GLU A 756 1.56 16.50 -28.69
CA GLU A 756 0.16 16.38 -29.09
C GLU A 756 -0.26 14.91 -29.29
N GLY A 757 0.62 14.09 -29.86
CA GLY A 757 0.43 12.65 -29.98
C GLY A 757 0.39 11.93 -28.63
N LEU A 758 1.36 12.21 -27.75
CA LEU A 758 1.44 11.59 -26.41
C LEU A 758 0.32 12.02 -25.47
N ALA A 759 -0.32 13.18 -25.69
CA ALA A 759 -1.50 13.57 -24.93
C ALA A 759 -2.74 12.70 -25.18
N SER A 760 -2.69 11.77 -26.15
CA SER A 760 -3.71 10.73 -26.35
C SER A 760 -3.15 9.33 -26.12
N ASP A 761 -2.01 9.20 -25.43
CA ASP A 761 -1.42 7.90 -25.09
C ASP A 761 -2.40 7.06 -24.25
N PRO A 762 -2.50 5.75 -24.47
CA PRO A 762 -3.34 4.87 -23.64
C PRO A 762 -2.95 4.92 -22.15
N ASP A 763 -1.68 5.15 -21.85
CA ASP A 763 -1.18 5.16 -20.47
C ASP A 763 -1.37 6.53 -19.80
N ARG A 764 -1.94 6.54 -18.59
CA ARG A 764 -2.23 7.77 -17.83
C ARG A 764 -0.97 8.49 -17.38
N ASP A 765 0.10 7.77 -17.07
CA ASP A 765 1.32 8.34 -16.49
C ASP A 765 2.12 9.07 -17.58
N VAL A 766 2.00 8.62 -18.84
CA VAL A 766 2.48 9.34 -20.02
C VAL A 766 1.70 10.64 -20.23
N ARG A 767 0.36 10.57 -20.23
CA ARG A 767 -0.48 11.78 -20.40
C ARG A 767 -0.28 12.79 -19.26
N GLN A 768 -0.05 12.31 -18.04
CA GLN A 768 0.26 13.16 -16.90
C GLN A 768 1.63 13.85 -17.06
N ALA A 769 2.64 13.13 -17.55
CA ALA A 769 3.94 13.73 -17.89
C ALA A 769 3.79 14.83 -18.96
N VAL A 770 2.96 14.61 -19.99
CA VAL A 770 2.64 15.64 -21.00
C VAL A 770 1.98 16.87 -20.37
N ALA A 771 1.05 16.69 -19.44
CA ALA A 771 0.40 17.79 -18.73
C ALA A 771 1.38 18.63 -17.89
N ARG A 772 2.41 17.99 -17.32
CA ARG A 772 3.48 18.65 -16.54
C ARG A 772 4.61 19.22 -17.40
N HIS A 773 4.63 18.89 -18.69
CA HIS A 773 5.76 19.21 -19.55
C HIS A 773 5.90 20.72 -19.77
N PRO A 774 7.11 21.33 -19.58
CA PRO A 774 7.30 22.78 -19.71
C PRO A 774 6.88 23.37 -21.06
N GLY A 775 6.87 22.54 -22.11
CA GLY A 775 6.45 22.89 -23.47
C GLY A 775 4.94 22.89 -23.73
N ALA A 776 4.11 22.42 -22.78
CA ALA A 776 2.65 22.39 -22.93
C ALA A 776 2.07 23.81 -23.11
N TRP A 777 1.02 23.93 -23.93
CA TRP A 777 0.36 25.20 -24.27
C TRP A 777 -1.14 25.16 -23.95
N GLY A 778 -1.78 26.33 -23.85
CA GLY A 778 -3.17 26.49 -23.41
C GLY A 778 -4.15 25.53 -24.09
N GLY A 779 -4.14 25.44 -25.43
CA GLY A 779 -5.04 24.53 -26.16
C GLY A 779 -4.83 23.04 -25.85
N LEU A 780 -3.59 22.60 -25.62
CA LEU A 780 -3.31 21.22 -25.20
C LEU A 780 -3.78 20.96 -23.77
N LEU A 781 -3.49 21.90 -22.87
CA LEU A 781 -3.91 21.83 -21.47
C LEU A 781 -5.45 21.82 -21.36
N ALA A 782 -6.14 22.65 -22.13
CA ALA A 782 -7.61 22.68 -22.22
C ALA A 782 -8.19 21.31 -22.59
N ARG A 783 -7.53 20.58 -23.51
CA ARG A 783 -7.92 19.20 -23.88
C ARG A 783 -7.68 18.22 -22.72
N LEU A 784 -6.54 18.32 -22.04
CA LEU A 784 -6.18 17.47 -20.90
C LEU A 784 -7.02 17.73 -19.64
N LEU A 785 -7.65 18.91 -19.51
CA LEU A 785 -8.66 19.17 -18.48
C LEU A 785 -9.93 18.31 -18.63
N ALA A 786 -10.16 17.75 -19.82
CA ALA A 786 -11.25 16.81 -20.09
C ALA A 786 -10.79 15.33 -20.09
N ASP A 787 -9.55 15.05 -19.67
CA ASP A 787 -9.01 13.68 -19.59
C ASP A 787 -9.81 12.84 -18.58
N PRO A 788 -10.05 11.54 -18.80
CA PRO A 788 -10.73 10.70 -17.81
C PRO A 788 -9.94 10.51 -16.51
N ASP A 789 -8.61 10.68 -16.52
CA ASP A 789 -7.77 10.46 -15.35
C ASP A 789 -7.59 11.73 -14.51
N GLU A 790 -7.77 11.58 -13.20
CA GLU A 790 -7.64 12.67 -12.22
C GLU A 790 -6.24 13.28 -12.19
N GLY A 791 -5.20 12.44 -12.22
CA GLY A 791 -3.81 12.89 -12.11
C GLY A 791 -3.41 13.78 -13.28
N VAL A 792 -3.95 13.48 -14.46
CA VAL A 792 -3.78 14.28 -15.69
C VAL A 792 -4.51 15.62 -15.57
N GLN A 793 -5.78 15.62 -15.17
CA GLN A 793 -6.56 16.85 -14.98
C GLN A 793 -5.90 17.80 -13.97
N LEU A 794 -5.47 17.27 -12.82
CA LEU A 794 -4.81 18.07 -11.77
C LEU A 794 -3.47 18.63 -12.25
N ALA A 795 -2.67 17.84 -12.97
CA ALA A 795 -1.41 18.32 -13.55
C ALA A 795 -1.65 19.46 -14.56
N ALA A 796 -2.68 19.35 -15.40
CA ALA A 796 -3.03 20.40 -16.36
C ALA A 796 -3.51 21.68 -15.66
N LEU A 797 -4.28 21.57 -14.57
CA LEU A 797 -4.74 22.71 -13.76
C LEU A 797 -3.59 23.45 -13.05
N GLN A 798 -2.58 22.71 -12.58
CA GLN A 798 -1.41 23.26 -11.91
C GLN A 798 -0.40 23.90 -12.87
N HIS A 799 -0.57 23.69 -14.18
CA HIS A 799 0.42 24.10 -15.15
C HIS A 799 0.46 25.64 -15.31
N PRO A 800 1.63 26.29 -15.18
CA PRO A 800 1.75 27.76 -15.14
C PRO A 800 1.41 28.46 -16.46
N ARG A 801 1.29 27.72 -17.57
CA ARG A 801 0.91 28.24 -18.90
C ARG A 801 -0.57 28.07 -19.25
N LEU A 802 -1.41 27.60 -18.32
CA LEU A 802 -2.86 27.54 -18.53
C LEU A 802 -3.41 28.96 -18.64
N ASP A 803 -4.08 29.28 -19.75
CA ASP A 803 -4.60 30.63 -19.98
C ASP A 803 -5.84 30.92 -19.13
N ALA A 804 -6.02 32.20 -18.79
CA ALA A 804 -7.08 32.65 -17.90
C ALA A 804 -8.48 32.41 -18.45
N ASP A 805 -8.66 32.47 -19.78
CA ASP A 805 -9.95 32.26 -20.44
C ASP A 805 -10.36 30.79 -20.35
N THR A 806 -9.44 29.86 -20.64
CA THR A 806 -9.65 28.41 -20.46
C THR A 806 -9.95 28.09 -19.00
N LEU A 807 -9.20 28.66 -18.05
CA LEU A 807 -9.45 28.45 -16.63
C LEU A 807 -10.83 28.99 -16.20
N ALA A 808 -11.24 30.16 -16.72
CA ALA A 808 -12.57 30.73 -16.45
C ALA A 808 -13.69 29.84 -17.00
N HIS A 809 -13.54 29.32 -18.22
CA HIS A 809 -14.48 28.39 -18.81
C HIS A 809 -14.58 27.08 -18.02
N TYR A 810 -13.43 26.51 -17.64
CA TYR A 810 -13.37 25.31 -16.81
C TYR A 810 -14.03 25.52 -15.45
N ARG A 811 -13.77 26.66 -14.77
CA ARG A 811 -14.44 27.02 -13.50
C ARG A 811 -15.96 27.03 -13.63
N GLU A 812 -16.49 27.63 -14.70
CA GLU A 812 -17.94 27.66 -14.94
C GLU A 812 -18.50 26.23 -15.13
N GLN A 813 -17.87 25.42 -15.97
CA GLN A 813 -18.28 24.02 -16.19
C GLN A 813 -18.23 23.20 -14.91
N LEU A 814 -17.15 23.34 -14.13
CA LEU A 814 -16.96 22.64 -12.87
C LEU A 814 -18.03 23.04 -11.84
N LEU A 815 -18.37 24.33 -11.74
CA LEU A 815 -19.45 24.80 -10.87
C LEU A 815 -20.82 24.26 -11.28
N VAL A 816 -21.12 24.21 -12.58
CA VAL A 816 -22.38 23.64 -13.08
C VAL A 816 -22.44 22.12 -12.84
N ALA A 817 -21.32 21.41 -13.00
CA ALA A 817 -21.24 19.99 -12.69
C ALA A 817 -21.41 19.75 -11.18
N ALA A 818 -20.71 20.51 -10.34
CA ALA A 818 -20.75 20.39 -8.89
C ALA A 818 -22.11 20.78 -8.30
N SER A 819 -22.81 21.78 -8.85
CA SER A 819 -24.17 22.14 -8.42
C SER A 819 -25.19 21.02 -8.69
N ARG A 820 -24.88 20.11 -9.63
CA ARG A 820 -25.69 18.94 -9.98
C ARG A 820 -25.19 17.65 -9.32
N SER A 821 -24.14 17.73 -8.50
CA SER A 821 -23.60 16.58 -7.78
C SER A 821 -24.64 15.98 -6.85
N ARG A 822 -24.58 14.65 -6.71
CA ARG A 822 -25.35 13.92 -5.69
C ARG A 822 -24.81 14.17 -4.27
N PHE A 823 -23.57 14.66 -4.17
CA PHE A 823 -22.87 14.88 -2.92
C PHE A 823 -23.14 16.28 -2.38
N LEU A 824 -23.47 16.35 -1.10
CA LEU A 824 -23.92 17.56 -0.42
C LEU A 824 -22.86 18.67 -0.43
N LEU A 825 -21.62 18.33 -0.07
CA LEU A 825 -20.54 19.31 0.07
C LEU A 825 -20.18 19.94 -1.27
N ASN A 826 -20.02 19.15 -2.32
CA ASN A 826 -19.74 19.62 -3.68
C ASN A 826 -20.81 20.61 -4.17
N ARG A 827 -22.08 20.26 -3.95
CA ARG A 827 -23.22 21.08 -4.36
C ARG A 827 -23.32 22.37 -3.54
N ALA A 828 -23.05 22.32 -2.24
CA ALA A 828 -23.03 23.50 -1.37
C ALA A 828 -21.90 24.48 -1.77
N VAL A 829 -20.68 23.97 -2.03
CA VAL A 829 -19.55 24.77 -2.53
C VAL A 829 -19.95 25.47 -3.84
N ALA A 830 -20.49 24.73 -4.79
CA ALA A 830 -20.86 25.28 -6.09
C ALA A 830 -21.95 26.38 -5.99
N LEU A 831 -23.00 26.12 -5.22
CA LEU A 831 -24.11 27.07 -5.04
C LEU A 831 -23.71 28.32 -4.27
N ALA A 832 -22.72 28.26 -3.40
CA ALA A 832 -22.20 29.43 -2.70
C ALA A 832 -21.36 30.35 -3.61
N SER A 833 -20.88 29.85 -4.75
CA SER A 833 -19.98 30.58 -5.62
C SER A 833 -20.69 31.71 -6.38
N PRO A 834 -20.20 32.96 -6.33
CA PRO A 834 -20.73 34.06 -7.13
C PRO A 834 -20.47 33.88 -8.63
N GLN A 835 -19.62 32.93 -9.03
CA GLN A 835 -19.32 32.62 -10.43
C GLN A 835 -20.34 31.65 -11.05
N LEU A 836 -21.20 31.01 -10.25
CA LEU A 836 -22.22 30.09 -10.78
C LEU A 836 -23.23 30.85 -11.68
N PRO A 837 -23.62 30.30 -12.85
CA PRO A 837 -24.62 30.90 -13.71
C PRO A 837 -25.99 31.07 -13.03
N LEU A 838 -26.63 32.23 -13.25
CA LEU A 838 -27.89 32.62 -12.58
C LEU A 838 -29.04 31.62 -12.81
N PHE A 839 -29.09 30.98 -13.98
CA PHE A 839 -30.13 30.00 -14.31
C PHE A 839 -30.08 28.73 -13.45
N GLU A 840 -28.93 28.41 -12.85
CA GLU A 840 -28.82 27.32 -11.89
C GLU A 840 -29.44 27.71 -10.54
N LEU A 841 -29.22 28.94 -10.07
CA LEU A 841 -29.75 29.43 -8.78
C LEU A 841 -31.30 29.48 -8.75
N THR A 842 -31.96 29.58 -9.91
CA THR A 842 -33.43 29.57 -10.01
C THR A 842 -34.05 28.16 -10.00
N LYS A 843 -33.25 27.08 -10.06
CA LYS A 843 -33.80 25.73 -10.15
C LYS A 843 -34.43 25.30 -8.82
N VAL A 844 -35.66 24.81 -8.90
CA VAL A 844 -36.44 24.34 -7.74
C VAL A 844 -35.69 23.28 -6.91
N ARG A 845 -34.89 22.42 -7.55
CA ARG A 845 -34.11 21.38 -6.87
C ARG A 845 -33.17 21.89 -5.78
N HIS A 846 -32.70 23.14 -5.85
CA HIS A 846 -31.77 23.68 -4.85
C HIS A 846 -32.52 24.28 -3.67
N ARG A 847 -33.55 25.09 -3.92
CA ARG A 847 -34.38 25.69 -2.85
C ARG A 847 -35.32 24.71 -2.17
N ALA A 848 -35.69 23.62 -2.85
CA ALA A 848 -36.46 22.52 -2.28
C ALA A 848 -35.58 21.33 -1.84
N ALA A 849 -34.27 21.52 -1.77
CA ALA A 849 -33.33 20.51 -1.28
C ALA A 849 -33.69 20.10 0.16
N PRO A 850 -33.62 18.82 0.54
CA PRO A 850 -33.82 18.42 1.94
C PRO A 850 -32.68 18.92 2.84
N GLU A 851 -31.46 19.08 2.30
CA GLU A 851 -30.28 19.47 3.06
C GLU A 851 -30.22 20.99 3.26
N TRP A 852 -30.21 21.43 4.51
CA TRP A 852 -30.20 22.85 4.84
C TRP A 852 -28.96 23.58 4.33
N LEU A 853 -27.80 22.90 4.27
CA LEU A 853 -26.54 23.48 3.81
C LEU A 853 -26.61 23.92 2.34
N VAL A 854 -27.32 23.18 1.48
CA VAL A 854 -27.58 23.56 0.09
C VAL A 854 -28.41 24.83 0.03
N ARG A 855 -29.49 24.88 0.82
CA ARG A 855 -30.39 26.04 0.87
C ARG A 855 -29.69 27.26 1.46
N LEU A 856 -28.82 27.06 2.44
CA LEU A 856 -27.97 28.10 3.01
C LEU A 856 -26.96 28.62 1.99
N ALA A 857 -26.29 27.73 1.26
CA ALA A 857 -25.36 28.12 0.20
C ALA A 857 -26.06 28.96 -0.87
N LEU A 858 -27.28 28.58 -1.24
CA LEU A 858 -28.14 29.36 -2.12
C LEU A 858 -28.50 30.73 -1.51
N ALA A 859 -28.90 30.79 -0.24
CA ALA A 859 -29.22 32.06 0.43
C ALA A 859 -28.01 33.01 0.55
N ARG A 860 -26.80 32.45 0.77
CA ARG A 860 -25.55 33.19 0.88
C ARG A 860 -24.96 33.65 -0.46
N ASN A 861 -25.44 33.11 -1.58
CA ASN A 861 -24.95 33.53 -2.88
C ASN A 861 -25.48 34.93 -3.23
N PRO A 862 -24.60 35.92 -3.50
CA PRO A 862 -25.02 37.29 -3.79
C PRO A 862 -25.90 37.41 -5.04
N LYS A 863 -25.78 36.48 -5.99
CA LYS A 863 -26.56 36.46 -7.24
C LYS A 863 -27.95 35.82 -7.09
N THR A 864 -28.30 35.24 -5.94
CA THR A 864 -29.59 34.56 -5.76
C THR A 864 -30.77 35.52 -5.94
N PRO A 865 -31.71 35.26 -6.87
CA PRO A 865 -32.79 36.19 -7.17
C PRO A 865 -33.70 36.51 -5.96
N PRO A 866 -34.27 37.74 -5.87
CA PRO A 866 -35.14 38.12 -4.77
C PRO A 866 -36.33 37.17 -4.56
N GLU A 867 -36.88 36.58 -5.63
CA GLU A 867 -38.00 35.64 -5.54
C GLU A 867 -37.59 34.35 -4.82
N VAL A 868 -36.37 33.87 -5.10
CA VAL A 868 -35.80 32.69 -4.44
C VAL A 868 -35.49 33.00 -2.97
N LEU A 869 -34.92 34.19 -2.69
CA LEU A 869 -34.66 34.62 -1.31
C LEU A 869 -35.95 34.80 -0.50
N ALA A 870 -37.04 35.30 -1.11
CA ALA A 870 -38.35 35.43 -0.47
C ALA A 870 -38.96 34.06 -0.07
N GLU A 871 -38.73 33.03 -0.88
CA GLU A 871 -39.09 31.65 -0.52
C GLU A 871 -38.20 31.12 0.64
N LEU A 872 -36.88 31.34 0.56
CA LEU A 872 -35.94 30.89 1.61
C LEU A 872 -36.06 31.68 2.93
N ALA A 873 -36.60 32.90 2.91
CA ALA A 873 -36.92 33.65 4.13
C ALA A 873 -38.02 32.98 4.97
N GLN A 874 -38.73 31.99 4.41
CA GLN A 874 -39.74 31.18 5.08
C GLN A 874 -39.24 29.78 5.47
N ASP A 875 -37.94 29.49 5.31
CA ASP A 875 -37.35 28.16 5.60
C ASP A 875 -37.50 27.75 7.07
N GLY A 876 -37.58 26.45 7.36
CA GLY A 876 -37.48 25.96 8.75
C GLY A 876 -36.20 26.36 9.45
N ASN A 877 -35.10 26.23 8.72
CA ASN A 877 -33.78 26.45 9.25
C ASN A 877 -33.54 27.95 9.44
N ARG A 878 -33.28 28.37 10.70
CA ARG A 878 -33.05 29.78 11.03
C ARG A 878 -31.86 30.38 10.30
N TRP A 879 -30.77 29.64 10.07
CA TRP A 879 -29.61 30.16 9.34
C TRP A 879 -29.97 30.49 7.89
N VAL A 880 -30.71 29.58 7.23
CA VAL A 880 -31.20 29.80 5.87
C VAL A 880 -32.08 31.05 5.82
N ARG A 881 -33.06 31.17 6.72
CA ARG A 881 -33.92 32.36 6.81
C ARG A 881 -33.15 33.64 7.06
N THR A 882 -32.26 33.64 8.05
CA THR A 882 -31.50 34.81 8.47
C THR A 882 -30.64 35.34 7.32
N GLU A 883 -29.96 34.45 6.60
CA GLU A 883 -29.15 34.84 5.44
C GLU A 883 -30.03 35.26 4.26
N ALA A 884 -31.18 34.62 4.04
CA ALA A 884 -32.12 35.02 3.00
C ALA A 884 -32.71 36.42 3.26
N GLU A 885 -33.11 36.72 4.49
CA GLU A 885 -33.60 38.03 4.93
C GLU A 885 -32.53 39.12 4.78
N LYS A 886 -31.27 38.82 5.16
CA LYS A 886 -30.14 39.73 4.91
C LYS A 886 -29.96 40.00 3.42
N GLY A 887 -30.02 38.96 2.58
CA GLY A 887 -29.94 39.08 1.13
C GLY A 887 -31.07 39.92 0.54
N LEU A 888 -32.31 39.77 1.03
CA LEU A 888 -33.46 40.59 0.61
C LEU A 888 -33.27 42.05 0.97
N LYS A 889 -32.84 42.35 2.21
CA LYS A 889 -32.55 43.73 2.65
C LYS A 889 -31.47 44.37 1.77
N ALA A 890 -30.36 43.67 1.55
CA ALA A 890 -29.28 44.15 0.70
C ALA A 890 -29.71 44.45 -0.74
N LYS A 891 -30.72 43.75 -1.27
CA LYS A 891 -31.28 43.99 -2.62
C LYS A 891 -32.40 45.04 -2.64
N GLY A 892 -33.11 45.24 -1.53
CA GLY A 892 -34.10 46.30 -1.35
C GLY A 892 -33.49 47.69 -1.14
N ASP A 893 -32.26 47.75 -0.63
CA ASP A 893 -31.54 48.99 -0.29
C ASP A 893 -30.52 49.48 -1.37
N GLY A 894 -30.51 48.89 -2.58
CA GLY A 894 -29.65 49.31 -3.71
C GLY A 894 -30.26 50.45 -4.57
N PRO A 895 -29.47 51.33 -5.22
CA PRO A 895 -29.95 52.62 -5.70
C PRO A 895 -30.95 52.49 -6.85
N ALA A 896 -32.06 53.24 -6.72
CA ALA A 896 -33.14 53.39 -7.70
C ALA A 896 -32.69 54.07 -9.00
#